data_AF-A0A194XBA9-F1
#
_entry.id   AF-A0A194XBA9-F1
#
_cell.length_a   1.000
_cell.length_b   1.000
_cell.length_c   1.000
_cell.angle_alpha   90.00
_cell.angle_beta   90.00
_cell.angle_gamma   90.00
#
_symmetry.space_group_name_H-M   'P 1'
#
loop_
_entity.id
_entity.type
_entity.pdbx_description
1 polymer ?
#
loop_
_entity_poly.entity_id
_entity_poly.type
_entity_poly.pdbx_seq_one_letter_code
_entity_poly.pdbx_strand_id
1 'polypeptide(L)'
;MTPILSTGLDGEKVVVPDALAAARRFQVKPSNAAGEWEQQKREDQEICDKKWAKPLDDLMALVGLEEVKAQFLAIKAKIDTCGEQNINLKTERFNVIFQGNPGTGKTTVANLFAAFMRDVGAIESSDDPSKKSLKVRSGATMAFKGAKGAKKSIKKLVKDAGGGTLFVDEAYQLVAPHASSEGRQVLDIILTEMEKNIGKLLVIFVGYKNEMEVFFEHNPGLGSRIPYTIHFEDFTDDELWRILCDKIEKRYSGKMRVEDGLHGLYMHIAIRRLGLGRGSKGFGNARAVENLLATISERQALRIREEVRKHKNDKVKHKDPNRFFFTKEDLIGPDPSIAKKKSKAWKELKELIGLDAVKKAVENFFGLIESNYRREISERRPIRVPLNQVFVGSPGTGKTTVARLYGRILADLGLLSRGDVVLKNPSDFIGDAVGKSEANTRGILASTAGKVLVIDEAYMLHPGDGQTDSYRNGVIDTIVAEVQGVLGEDRCVILVGYEDKLRNMFHHVNPGLSRRFPIENAFRFENFSKPELEEIMRKKMDEQDLNATDDAYRVAGDIFARALMRPNFSNAGEVETLMAKAKMNYEARYAKVPIPERPYDVEFQQEDIDPDFARGSSGESSCRLLLDGLVAEKIITRLERYQKLSMAAHRYKVEPRVLVPTCIVFKGPPGTGKTTAAHKMGKVFYDIGFLSTDEVISCTVSDLVGQYVGQTAPKTKTQLQKALGKVLIIDDAHQLKEGYYASEAANELTMFLTREENTGKIVVILIGQTYQIEELMVARPALSGLFTEEIAFEDINSRDSMSLLQRELANRHVQAPFLKYSYLEGYMKVLKVFDEIRSLLSWNNARHIQAFAKRIAATHMQEVLHDHETHDDDQDQIPPVSAETVLACLNQELFSHKSRSKKDTTDEQKNASVSPFDPSANPFRIANEIRNAPPPP
;
A
#
# COMPACT_ATOMS: atom_id res chain seq x y z
N MET A 1 -57.56 18.17 46.78
CA MET A 1 -58.14 17.92 45.43
C MET A 1 -57.76 19.08 44.54
N THR A 2 -56.65 18.99 43.81
CA THR A 2 -56.56 19.51 42.43
C THR A 2 -55.31 18.96 41.76
N PRO A 3 -55.35 18.70 40.44
CA PRO A 3 -54.36 17.88 39.77
C PRO A 3 -53.66 18.62 38.59
N ILE A 4 -52.78 17.86 37.93
CA ILE A 4 -52.31 17.98 36.52
C ILE A 4 -51.15 18.95 36.22
N LEU A 5 -50.02 18.30 35.90
CA LEU A 5 -48.82 18.80 35.23
C LEU A 5 -49.04 19.01 33.73
N SER A 6 -48.50 20.08 33.17
CA SER A 6 -48.05 20.13 31.77
C SER A 6 -46.99 21.23 31.55
N THR A 7 -45.96 20.88 30.78
CA THR A 7 -44.96 21.71 30.06
C THR A 7 -43.71 22.23 30.78
N GLY A 8 -42.55 22.02 30.13
CA GLY A 8 -41.36 22.89 30.25
C GLY A 8 -40.08 22.22 30.73
N LEU A 9 -39.40 21.45 29.85
CA LEU A 9 -38.00 21.07 30.05
C LEU A 9 -37.10 22.29 29.75
N ASP A 10 -36.88 23.14 30.75
CA ASP A 10 -35.77 24.08 30.77
C ASP A 10 -34.55 23.42 31.41
N GLY A 11 -33.41 23.52 30.72
CA GLY A 11 -32.15 22.89 31.07
C GLY A 11 -31.65 23.35 32.44
N GLU A 12 -31.59 22.40 33.38
CA GLU A 12 -30.86 22.54 34.63
C GLU A 12 -29.40 22.89 34.35
N LYS A 13 -28.99 24.09 34.79
CA LYS A 13 -27.60 24.36 35.12
C LYS A 13 -27.18 23.34 36.17
N VAL A 14 -26.46 22.31 35.76
CA VAL A 14 -25.77 21.40 36.67
C VAL A 14 -24.74 22.23 37.45
N VAL A 15 -25.11 22.64 38.66
CA VAL A 15 -24.19 23.18 39.65
C VAL A 15 -23.35 22.02 40.15
N VAL A 16 -22.16 21.86 39.58
CA VAL A 16 -21.16 20.92 40.09
C VAL A 16 -20.72 21.43 41.46
N PRO A 17 -20.72 20.62 42.53
CA PRO A 17 -20.33 21.07 43.87
C PRO A 17 -18.89 21.62 43.87
N ASP A 18 -18.72 22.83 44.39
CA ASP A 18 -17.46 23.60 44.46
C ASP A 18 -16.26 22.80 45.02
N ALA A 19 -16.53 21.79 45.85
CA ALA A 19 -15.49 20.94 46.45
C ALA A 19 -14.80 19.99 45.45
N LEU A 20 -15.48 19.53 44.39
CA LEU A 20 -14.87 18.67 43.36
C LEU A 20 -14.13 19.47 42.29
N ALA A 21 -14.52 20.73 42.08
CA ALA A 21 -13.84 21.68 41.19
C ALA A 21 -12.53 22.19 41.80
N ALA A 22 -12.47 22.38 43.13
CA ALA A 22 -11.25 22.77 43.83
C ALA A 22 -10.14 21.69 43.79
N ALA A 23 -10.51 20.41 43.75
CA ALA A 23 -9.56 19.28 43.75
C ALA A 23 -8.88 19.02 42.38
N ARG A 24 -9.27 19.73 41.31
CA ARG A 24 -8.81 19.48 39.92
C ARG A 24 -8.07 20.65 39.26
N ARG A 25 -7.83 21.74 40.00
CA ARG A 25 -7.01 22.86 39.55
C ARG A 25 -5.53 22.49 39.69
N PHE A 26 -4.69 22.89 38.74
CA PHE A 26 -3.26 22.65 38.86
C PHE A 26 -2.72 23.27 40.16
N GLN A 27 -1.98 22.48 40.92
CA GLN A 27 -1.39 22.89 42.19
C GLN A 27 0.12 22.73 42.09
N VAL A 28 0.83 23.80 42.44
CA VAL A 28 2.28 23.74 42.51
C VAL A 28 2.65 22.93 43.73
N LYS A 29 3.23 21.74 43.52
CA LYS A 29 3.86 21.00 44.61
C LYS A 29 5.03 21.83 45.16
N PRO A 30 5.08 22.07 46.48
CA PRO A 30 6.24 22.72 47.08
C PRO A 30 7.48 21.86 46.88
N SER A 31 8.62 22.52 46.67
CA SER A 31 9.92 21.85 46.53
C SER A 31 10.51 21.62 47.91
N ASN A 32 10.78 20.37 48.27
CA ASN A 32 11.35 20.03 49.57
C ASN A 32 12.78 20.55 49.66
N ALA A 33 13.56 20.38 48.58
CA ALA A 33 14.92 20.90 48.49
C ALA A 33 14.97 22.43 48.58
N ALA A 34 14.03 23.16 47.98
CA ALA A 34 13.97 24.61 48.15
C ALA A 34 13.63 25.00 49.61
N GLY A 35 12.73 24.25 50.26
CA GLY A 35 12.41 24.45 51.68
C GLY A 35 13.60 24.17 52.61
N GLU A 36 14.35 23.10 52.34
CA GLU A 36 15.60 22.76 53.03
C GLU A 36 16.64 23.87 52.84
N TRP A 37 16.79 24.39 51.63
CA TRP A 37 17.72 25.50 51.35
C TRP A 37 17.34 26.78 52.09
N GLU A 38 16.05 27.12 52.15
CA GLU A 38 15.58 28.23 52.97
C GLU A 38 15.82 28.00 54.46
N GLN A 39 15.70 26.75 54.94
CA GLN A 39 16.02 26.41 56.31
C GLN A 39 17.51 26.61 56.60
N GLN A 40 18.42 26.12 55.74
CA GLN A 40 19.86 26.34 55.88
C GLN A 40 20.21 27.83 55.97
N LYS A 41 19.59 28.68 55.13
CA LYS A 41 19.80 30.14 55.18
C LYS A 41 19.25 30.81 56.45
N ARG A 42 18.22 30.22 57.09
CA ARG A 42 17.70 30.71 58.37
C ARG A 42 18.60 30.34 59.54
N GLU A 43 19.21 29.16 59.48
CA GLU A 43 20.10 28.62 60.52
C GLU A 43 21.48 29.27 60.48
N ASP A 44 22.00 29.59 59.30
CA ASP A 44 23.26 30.32 59.11
C ASP A 44 23.06 31.54 58.18
N GLN A 45 22.98 32.72 58.80
CA GLN A 45 22.75 33.98 58.09
C GLN A 45 23.95 34.38 57.22
N GLU A 46 25.17 33.90 57.52
CA GLU A 46 26.36 34.24 56.73
C GLU A 46 26.33 33.61 55.33
N ILE A 47 25.52 32.57 55.12
CA ILE A 47 25.31 31.94 53.81
C ILE A 47 24.80 32.96 52.79
N CYS A 48 23.96 33.91 53.20
CA CYS A 48 23.35 34.89 52.29
C CYS A 48 24.39 35.84 51.66
N ASP A 49 25.51 36.07 52.35
CA ASP A 49 26.60 36.93 51.88
C ASP A 49 27.61 36.17 50.99
N LYS A 50 27.51 34.84 50.91
CA LYS A 50 28.40 34.03 50.09
C LYS A 50 28.01 34.12 48.62
N LYS A 51 29.00 34.41 47.77
CA LYS A 51 28.83 34.52 46.31
C LYS A 51 28.23 33.24 45.68
N TRP A 52 28.57 32.07 46.21
CA TRP A 52 28.08 30.77 45.72
C TRP A 52 26.62 30.48 46.08
N ALA A 53 25.99 31.24 46.98
CA ALA A 53 24.58 31.09 47.33
C ALA A 53 23.65 31.52 46.19
N LYS A 54 24.04 32.55 45.41
CA LYS A 54 23.23 33.06 44.30
C LYS A 54 22.91 32.00 43.23
N PRO A 55 23.88 31.23 42.70
CA PRO A 55 23.58 30.11 41.80
C PRO A 55 22.59 29.06 42.36
N LEU A 56 22.62 28.82 43.69
CA LEU A 56 21.68 27.94 44.37
C LEU A 56 20.28 28.58 44.49
N ASP A 57 20.19 29.87 44.83
CA ASP A 57 18.93 30.61 44.84
C ASP A 57 18.27 30.62 43.45
N ASP A 58 19.06 30.89 42.41
CA ASP A 58 18.61 30.86 41.02
C ASP A 58 18.11 29.46 40.63
N LEU A 59 18.76 28.38 41.11
CA LEU A 59 18.32 27.00 40.89
C LEU A 59 17.02 26.68 41.64
N MET A 60 16.92 27.05 42.91
CA MET A 60 15.75 26.78 43.74
C MET A 60 14.51 27.51 43.24
N ALA A 61 14.68 28.69 42.64
CA ALA A 61 13.63 29.47 41.99
C ALA A 61 13.11 28.84 40.68
N LEU A 62 13.84 27.90 40.05
CA LEU A 62 13.36 27.21 38.85
C LEU A 62 12.15 26.33 39.18
N VAL A 63 11.20 26.25 38.24
CA VAL A 63 10.01 25.40 38.36
C VAL A 63 10.42 23.92 38.26
N GLY A 64 9.95 23.10 39.20
CA GLY A 64 10.20 21.67 39.24
C GLY A 64 11.64 21.30 39.59
N LEU A 65 12.18 20.28 38.91
CA LEU A 65 13.56 19.81 39.04
C LEU A 65 13.96 19.36 40.45
N GLU A 66 13.04 18.73 41.18
CA GLU A 66 13.24 18.37 42.59
C GLU A 66 14.49 17.49 42.81
N GLU A 67 14.64 16.45 42.00
CA GLU A 67 15.80 15.54 42.09
C GLU A 67 17.12 16.27 41.80
N VAL A 68 17.12 17.20 40.84
CA VAL A 68 18.28 18.03 40.51
C VAL A 68 18.64 18.95 41.69
N LYS A 69 17.63 19.60 42.28
CA LYS A 69 17.80 20.47 43.45
C LYS A 69 18.37 19.71 44.64
N ALA A 70 17.83 18.52 44.94
CA ALA A 70 18.31 17.65 46.00
C ALA A 70 19.77 17.19 45.75
N GLN A 71 20.13 16.83 44.52
CA GLN A 71 21.50 16.45 44.15
C GLN A 71 22.49 17.62 44.32
N PHE A 72 22.09 18.86 44.02
CA PHE A 72 22.93 20.03 44.28
C PHE A 72 23.18 20.24 45.77
N LEU A 73 22.15 20.08 46.62
CA LEU A 73 22.30 20.16 48.07
C LEU A 73 23.18 19.03 48.61
N ALA A 74 23.06 17.82 48.09
CA ALA A 74 23.93 16.70 48.46
C ALA A 74 25.40 16.97 48.10
N ILE A 75 25.66 17.54 46.92
CA ILE A 75 27.01 17.94 46.52
C ILE A 75 27.53 19.09 47.38
N LYS A 76 26.68 20.08 47.72
CA LYS A 76 27.03 21.14 48.67
C LYS A 76 27.41 20.55 50.03
N ALA A 77 26.59 19.66 50.59
CA ALA A 77 26.87 19.01 51.86
C ALA A 77 28.25 18.29 51.84
N LYS A 78 28.58 17.61 50.74
CA LYS A 78 29.92 17.03 50.55
C LYS A 78 31.02 18.10 50.58
N ILE A 79 30.83 19.21 49.88
CA ILE A 79 31.81 20.32 49.83
C ILE A 79 32.01 20.91 51.23
N ASP A 80 30.92 21.15 51.97
CA ASP A 80 30.96 21.69 53.32
C ASP A 80 31.71 20.72 54.25
N THR A 81 31.38 19.43 54.20
CA THR A 81 32.10 18.38 54.96
C THR A 81 33.59 18.34 54.60
N CYS A 82 33.95 18.45 53.33
CA CYS A 82 35.36 18.52 52.92
C CYS A 82 36.05 19.77 53.48
N GLY A 83 35.36 20.91 53.52
CA GLY A 83 35.85 22.14 54.13
C GLY A 83 36.13 21.98 55.63
N GLU A 84 35.18 21.40 56.36
CA GLU A 84 35.32 21.10 57.80
C GLU A 84 36.46 20.11 58.08
N GLN A 85 36.65 19.13 57.19
CA GLN A 85 37.72 18.13 57.27
C GLN A 85 39.08 18.65 56.76
N ASN A 86 39.18 19.93 56.36
CA ASN A 86 40.37 20.52 55.73
C ASN A 86 40.88 19.72 54.50
N ILE A 87 39.98 19.07 53.77
CA ILE A 87 40.28 18.38 52.52
C ILE A 87 40.33 19.40 51.39
N ASN A 88 41.39 19.37 50.59
CA ASN A 88 41.52 20.24 49.45
C ASN A 88 40.52 19.84 48.35
N LEU A 89 39.52 20.68 48.09
CA LEU A 89 38.51 20.45 47.04
C LEU A 89 39.11 20.23 45.65
N LYS A 90 40.34 20.69 45.40
CA LYS A 90 41.05 20.49 44.12
C LYS A 90 41.51 19.06 43.88
N THR A 91 41.46 18.18 44.88
CA THR A 91 41.73 16.74 44.71
C THR A 91 40.46 15.93 44.47
N GLU A 92 39.28 16.52 44.67
CA GLU A 92 37.99 15.87 44.49
C GLU A 92 37.49 15.97 43.04
N ARG A 93 36.75 14.94 42.61
CA ARG A 93 36.15 14.90 41.26
C ARG A 93 34.71 15.37 41.31
N PHE A 94 34.39 16.43 40.55
CA PHE A 94 33.04 17.00 40.44
C PHE A 94 32.45 16.92 39.02
N ASN A 95 33.09 16.16 38.13
CA ASN A 95 32.58 15.96 36.76
C ASN A 95 31.20 15.30 36.82
N VAL A 96 30.31 15.71 35.91
CA VAL A 96 28.89 15.33 35.98
C VAL A 96 28.31 15.04 34.60
N ILE A 97 27.40 14.07 34.57
CA ILE A 97 26.57 13.77 33.40
C ILE A 97 25.13 14.21 33.69
N PHE A 98 24.54 14.99 32.78
CA PHE A 98 23.12 15.36 32.82
C PHE A 98 22.35 14.57 31.77
N GLN A 99 21.37 13.80 32.22
CA GLN A 99 20.53 12.97 31.35
C GLN A 99 19.08 13.41 31.44
N GLY A 100 18.40 13.54 30.29
CA GLY A 100 16.95 13.74 30.26
C GLY A 100 16.48 14.29 28.93
N ASN A 101 15.18 14.33 28.70
CA ASN A 101 14.58 14.74 27.43
C ASN A 101 14.88 16.20 27.03
N PRO A 102 14.72 16.59 25.76
CA PRO A 102 14.92 17.97 25.32
C PRO A 102 14.08 18.96 26.12
N GLY A 103 14.63 20.15 26.40
CA GLY A 103 13.87 21.22 27.07
C GLY A 103 13.56 21.03 28.56
N THR A 104 14.17 20.05 29.24
CA THR A 104 14.12 19.91 30.71
C THR A 104 15.00 20.90 31.48
N GLY A 105 15.74 21.78 30.78
CA GLY A 105 16.56 22.82 31.43
C GLY A 105 18.03 22.46 31.69
N LYS A 106 18.53 21.33 31.16
CA LYS A 106 19.92 20.86 31.33
C LYS A 106 20.99 21.93 31.10
N THR A 107 20.91 22.68 29.98
CA THR A 107 21.88 23.75 29.68
C THR A 107 21.81 24.89 30.69
N THR A 108 20.61 25.25 31.16
CA THR A 108 20.41 26.28 32.18
C THR A 108 21.03 25.85 33.50
N VAL A 109 20.71 24.64 33.97
CA VAL A 109 21.27 24.08 35.21
C VAL A 109 22.77 23.88 35.12
N ALA A 110 23.32 23.51 33.96
CA ALA A 110 24.76 23.34 33.79
C ALA A 110 25.52 24.66 33.95
N ASN A 111 24.91 25.77 33.53
CA ASN A 111 25.48 27.10 33.75
C ASN A 111 25.48 27.47 35.23
N LEU A 112 24.43 27.12 35.98
CA LEU A 112 24.33 27.33 37.42
C LEU A 112 25.33 26.45 38.18
N PHE A 113 25.45 25.16 37.82
CA PHE A 113 26.43 24.24 38.40
C PHE A 113 27.86 24.75 38.23
N ALA A 114 28.20 25.20 37.02
CA ALA A 114 29.52 25.76 36.72
C ALA A 114 29.81 27.09 37.43
N ALA A 115 28.76 27.87 37.76
CA ALA A 115 28.90 29.07 38.58
C ALA A 115 29.12 28.68 40.05
N PHE A 116 28.29 27.78 40.58
CA PHE A 116 28.39 27.24 41.93
C PHE A 116 29.78 26.66 42.22
N MET A 117 30.28 25.74 41.37
CA MET A 117 31.58 25.09 41.55
C MET A 117 32.78 26.04 41.53
N ARG A 118 32.66 27.15 40.81
CA ARG A 118 33.69 28.20 40.78
C ARG A 118 33.66 29.01 42.06
N ASP A 119 32.47 29.41 42.50
CA ASP A 119 32.32 30.32 43.64
C ASP A 119 32.57 29.62 44.99
N VAL A 120 32.43 28.28 45.06
CA VAL A 120 32.88 27.46 46.21
C VAL A 120 34.38 27.13 46.17
N GLY A 121 35.10 27.49 45.10
CA GLY A 121 36.54 27.25 44.97
C GLY A 121 36.94 25.82 44.57
N ALA A 122 35.99 24.99 44.12
CA ALA A 122 36.29 23.64 43.62
C ALA A 122 37.00 23.66 42.24
N ILE A 123 36.94 24.79 41.52
CA ILE A 123 37.64 25.01 40.25
C ILE A 123 38.47 26.29 40.34
N GLU A 124 39.75 26.21 39.97
CA GLU A 124 40.59 27.40 39.80
C GLU A 124 40.00 28.35 38.74
N SER A 125 39.88 29.63 39.08
CA SER A 125 39.49 30.66 38.13
C SER A 125 40.38 31.88 38.29
N SER A 126 40.83 32.45 37.17
CA SER A 126 41.57 33.71 37.18
C SER A 126 40.71 34.85 37.78
N ASP A 127 41.33 35.67 38.64
CA ASP A 127 40.71 36.88 39.22
C ASP A 127 40.41 37.99 38.20
N ASP A 128 40.80 37.80 36.94
CA ASP A 128 40.59 38.74 35.84
C ASP A 128 39.15 38.63 35.26
N PRO A 129 38.29 39.65 35.41
CA PRO A 129 36.90 39.63 34.94
C PRO A 129 36.76 39.49 33.41
N SER A 130 37.81 39.82 32.66
CA SER A 130 37.84 39.72 31.19
C SER A 130 38.12 38.29 30.69
N LYS A 131 38.64 37.40 31.54
CA LYS A 131 38.96 36.00 31.25
C LYS A 131 37.88 35.02 31.70
N LYS A 132 36.60 35.41 31.59
CA LYS A 132 35.45 34.54 31.94
C LYS A 132 35.55 33.20 31.21
N SER A 133 35.64 32.12 32.00
CA SER A 133 35.54 30.69 31.65
C SER A 133 35.01 30.43 30.22
N LEU A 134 35.91 30.04 29.32
CA LEU A 134 35.62 29.77 27.91
C LEU A 134 34.66 28.57 27.76
N LYS A 135 33.34 28.81 27.68
CA LYS A 135 32.37 27.73 27.44
C LYS A 135 32.44 27.28 25.99
N VAL A 136 33.11 26.15 25.70
CA VAL A 136 32.87 25.41 24.46
C VAL A 136 31.50 24.75 24.59
N ARG A 137 30.59 24.92 23.61
CA ARG A 137 29.15 24.69 23.78
C ARG A 137 28.56 23.48 23.03
N SER A 138 29.34 22.69 22.29
CA SER A 138 28.75 21.60 21.49
C SER A 138 29.74 20.47 21.16
N GLY A 139 29.31 19.22 21.39
CA GLY A 139 30.02 18.00 20.99
C GLY A 139 30.24 17.93 19.47
N ALA A 140 29.24 18.29 18.66
CA ALA A 140 29.37 18.37 17.20
C ALA A 140 30.44 19.36 16.74
N THR A 141 30.56 20.51 17.41
CA THR A 141 31.62 21.49 17.11
C THR A 141 33.01 20.93 17.46
N MET A 142 33.11 20.11 18.51
CA MET A 142 34.35 19.47 18.91
C MET A 142 34.73 18.31 17.98
N ALA A 143 33.74 17.53 17.52
CA ALA A 143 33.92 16.50 16.49
C ALA A 143 34.42 17.11 15.18
N PHE A 144 33.80 18.20 14.71
CA PHE A 144 34.22 18.91 13.50
C PHE A 144 35.65 19.48 13.59
N LYS A 145 36.07 19.94 14.78
CA LYS A 145 37.43 20.44 15.02
C LYS A 145 38.50 19.35 15.11
N GLY A 146 38.08 18.08 15.23
CA GLY A 146 38.94 16.91 15.38
C GLY A 146 39.81 16.91 16.65
N ALA A 147 40.56 15.83 16.83
CA ALA A 147 41.42 15.59 17.99
C ALA A 147 42.40 16.74 18.31
N LYS A 148 43.05 17.31 17.28
CA LYS A 148 43.99 18.43 17.44
C LYS A 148 43.30 19.71 17.91
N GLY A 149 42.12 20.02 17.37
CA GLY A 149 41.35 21.20 17.75
C GLY A 149 40.75 21.11 19.16
N ALA A 150 40.30 19.90 19.56
CA ALA A 150 39.83 19.63 20.91
C ALA A 150 40.95 19.84 21.95
N LYS A 151 42.14 19.27 21.71
CA LYS A 151 43.30 19.42 22.60
C LYS A 151 43.75 20.88 22.74
N LYS A 152 43.72 21.66 21.65
CA LYS A 152 44.02 23.10 21.68
C LYS A 152 43.00 23.88 22.52
N SER A 153 41.72 23.55 22.37
CA SER A 153 40.63 24.21 23.11
C SER A 153 40.70 23.94 24.61
N ILE A 154 40.99 22.69 25.01
CA ILE A 154 41.14 22.31 26.42
C ILE A 154 42.42 22.92 27.01
N LYS A 155 43.54 22.91 26.29
CA LYS A 155 44.78 23.56 26.75
C LYS A 155 44.60 25.06 26.96
N LYS A 156 43.89 25.75 26.07
CA LYS A 156 43.54 27.17 26.24
C LYS A 156 42.70 27.40 27.50
N LEU A 157 41.75 26.51 27.77
CA LEU A 157 40.92 26.54 28.98
C LEU A 157 41.75 26.38 30.26
N VAL A 158 42.66 25.41 30.30
CA VAL A 158 43.43 25.09 31.50
C VAL A 158 44.58 26.08 31.73
N LYS A 159 45.32 26.44 30.67
CA LYS A 159 46.53 27.29 30.78
C LYS A 159 46.24 28.78 30.69
N ASP A 160 45.40 29.21 29.74
CA ASP A 160 45.23 30.65 29.46
C ASP A 160 44.17 31.30 30.38
N ALA A 161 43.18 30.52 30.83
CA ALA A 161 42.12 30.98 31.73
C ALA A 161 42.33 30.61 33.21
N GLY A 162 43.39 29.85 33.52
CA GLY A 162 43.69 29.39 34.89
C GLY A 162 42.73 28.31 35.40
N GLY A 163 41.92 27.72 34.51
CA GLY A 163 40.88 26.74 34.83
C GLY A 163 39.52 27.12 34.23
N GLY A 164 38.62 26.14 34.10
CA GLY A 164 37.30 26.38 33.51
C GLY A 164 36.42 25.15 33.33
N THR A 165 35.25 25.38 32.75
CA THR A 165 34.24 24.35 32.51
C THR A 165 34.11 24.02 31.03
N LEU A 166 34.24 22.75 30.69
CA LEU A 166 33.94 22.20 29.37
C LEU A 166 32.51 21.66 29.36
N PHE A 167 31.66 22.23 28.50
CA PHE A 167 30.28 21.79 28.34
C PHE A 167 30.12 21.02 27.02
N VAL A 168 29.84 19.72 27.12
CA VAL A 168 29.68 18.83 25.97
C VAL A 168 28.21 18.50 25.81
N ASP A 169 27.51 19.30 25.02
CA ASP A 169 26.10 19.03 24.67
C ASP A 169 26.01 17.90 23.65
N GLU A 170 24.93 17.12 23.76
CA GLU A 170 24.65 15.90 22.97
C GLU A 170 25.87 14.97 22.87
N ALA A 171 26.48 14.66 24.02
CA ALA A 171 27.75 13.95 24.14
C ALA A 171 27.78 12.59 23.43
N TYR A 172 26.64 11.91 23.34
CA TYR A 172 26.48 10.65 22.61
C TYR A 172 26.83 10.76 21.11
N GLN A 173 26.78 11.95 20.52
CA GLN A 173 27.17 12.17 19.11
C GLN A 173 28.66 11.91 18.87
N LEU A 174 29.51 12.00 19.90
CA LEU A 174 30.95 11.71 19.77
C LEU A 174 31.23 10.23 19.55
N VAL A 175 30.31 9.35 19.96
CA VAL A 175 30.46 7.89 19.91
C VAL A 175 29.43 7.21 19.01
N ALA A 176 28.51 7.97 18.41
CA ALA A 176 27.43 7.43 17.60
C ALA A 176 27.96 6.50 16.49
N PRO A 177 27.21 5.49 16.03
CA PRO A 177 27.69 4.50 15.05
C PRO A 177 28.19 5.10 13.73
N HIS A 178 27.66 6.27 13.37
CA HIS A 178 27.99 7.06 12.18
C HIS A 178 29.00 8.19 12.45
N ALA A 179 29.45 8.36 13.70
CA ALA A 179 30.52 9.29 14.03
C ALA A 179 31.84 8.76 13.47
N SER A 180 32.62 9.66 12.88
CA SER A 180 33.96 9.33 12.39
C SER A 180 34.88 8.91 13.54
N SER A 181 35.96 8.19 13.22
CA SER A 181 36.97 7.78 14.22
C SER A 181 37.56 8.98 14.99
N GLU A 182 37.47 10.19 14.44
CA GLU A 182 37.86 11.43 15.11
C GLU A 182 37.00 11.76 16.34
N GLY A 183 35.69 11.45 16.34
CA GLY A 183 34.79 11.73 17.46
C GLY A 183 35.16 10.95 18.72
N ARG A 184 35.48 9.66 18.55
CA ARG A 184 35.97 8.78 19.63
C ARG A 184 37.31 9.26 20.19
N GLN A 185 38.23 9.65 19.31
CA GLN A 185 39.52 10.23 19.72
C GLN A 185 39.35 11.54 20.51
N VAL A 186 38.37 12.37 20.14
CA VAL A 186 38.05 13.60 20.89
C VAL A 186 37.55 13.26 22.29
N LEU A 187 36.70 12.25 22.44
CA LEU A 187 36.25 11.78 23.75
C LEU A 187 37.43 11.29 24.60
N ASP A 188 38.30 10.44 24.06
CA ASP A 188 39.48 9.94 24.78
C ASP A 188 40.41 11.06 25.25
N ILE A 189 40.56 12.12 24.43
CA ILE A 189 41.32 13.32 24.82
C ILE A 189 40.64 14.05 25.97
N ILE A 190 39.32 14.23 25.92
CA ILE A 190 38.56 14.87 27.02
C ILE A 190 38.73 14.05 28.30
N LEU A 191 38.61 12.72 28.23
CA LEU A 191 38.78 11.82 29.35
C LEU A 191 40.20 11.82 29.92
N THR A 192 41.20 11.95 29.07
CA THR A 192 42.60 12.07 29.49
C THR A 192 42.86 13.42 30.16
N GLU A 193 42.35 14.52 29.61
CA GLU A 193 42.59 15.87 30.15
C GLU A 193 41.78 16.13 31.43
N MET A 194 40.59 15.54 31.62
CA MET A 194 39.85 15.65 32.88
C MET A 194 40.57 14.94 34.05
N GLU A 195 41.33 13.88 33.76
CA GLU A 195 42.09 13.15 34.79
C GLU A 195 43.39 13.89 35.16
N LYS A 196 44.04 14.54 34.19
CA LYS A 196 45.28 15.31 34.43
C LYS A 196 45.07 16.65 35.11
N ASN A 197 43.86 17.22 35.02
CA ASN A 197 43.58 18.60 35.42
C ASN A 197 42.45 18.70 36.47
N ILE A 198 42.44 17.81 37.45
CA ILE A 198 41.50 17.86 38.60
C ILE A 198 41.67 19.21 39.33
N GLY A 199 40.56 19.82 39.75
CA GLY A 199 40.53 21.16 40.36
C GLY A 199 40.74 22.32 39.38
N LYS A 200 41.05 22.06 38.10
CA LYS A 200 41.21 23.08 37.05
C LYS A 200 40.23 22.92 35.89
N LEU A 201 39.80 21.70 35.58
CA LEU A 201 38.87 21.39 34.51
C LEU A 201 37.63 20.68 35.05
N LEU A 202 36.47 21.33 34.95
CA LEU A 202 35.17 20.68 35.15
C LEU A 202 34.59 20.28 33.80
N VAL A 203 34.20 19.02 33.65
CA VAL A 203 33.51 18.55 32.45
C VAL A 203 32.05 18.23 32.78
N ILE A 204 31.13 18.81 32.00
CA ILE A 204 29.70 18.54 32.06
C ILE A 204 29.30 17.91 30.74
N PHE A 205 28.91 16.64 30.77
CA PHE A 205 28.35 15.94 29.61
C PHE A 205 26.83 16.00 29.66
N VAL A 206 26.18 16.27 28.52
CA VAL A 206 24.72 16.35 28.42
C VAL A 206 24.22 15.43 27.32
N GLY A 207 23.14 14.70 27.58
CA GLY A 207 22.54 13.83 26.56
C GLY A 207 21.15 13.30 26.95
N TYR A 208 20.55 12.54 26.03
CA TYR A 208 19.31 11.81 26.30
C TYR A 208 19.62 10.50 27.01
N LYS A 209 18.78 10.12 27.99
CA LYS A 209 19.00 8.95 28.86
C LYS A 209 19.37 7.69 28.05
N ASN A 210 18.53 7.33 27.08
CA ASN A 210 18.72 6.12 26.26
C ASN A 210 19.92 6.21 25.32
N GLU A 211 20.28 7.40 24.84
CA GLU A 211 21.39 7.56 23.87
C GLU A 211 22.75 7.61 24.57
N MET A 212 22.75 7.96 25.86
CA MET A 212 23.95 7.92 26.70
C MET A 212 24.37 6.50 27.08
N GLU A 213 23.56 5.47 26.85
CA GLU A 213 23.97 4.06 27.07
C GLU A 213 25.18 3.70 26.19
N VAL A 214 25.11 4.02 24.89
CA VAL A 214 26.22 3.85 23.93
C VAL A 214 27.46 4.64 24.35
N PHE A 215 27.27 5.79 25.00
CA PHE A 215 28.36 6.59 25.54
C PHE A 215 29.10 5.89 26.69
N PHE A 216 28.39 5.19 27.58
CA PHE A 216 29.01 4.42 28.66
C PHE A 216 29.69 3.14 28.17
N GLU A 217 29.12 2.46 27.18
CA GLU A 217 29.69 1.24 26.60
C GLU A 217 31.07 1.48 25.95
N HIS A 218 31.30 2.69 25.42
CA HIS A 218 32.54 3.01 24.71
C HIS A 218 33.78 2.97 25.62
N ASN A 219 33.64 3.35 26.89
CA ASN A 219 34.76 3.32 27.83
C ASN A 219 34.26 3.00 29.25
N PRO A 220 34.48 1.77 29.76
CA PRO A 220 34.04 1.38 31.10
C PRO A 220 34.72 2.19 32.23
N GLY A 221 35.82 2.89 31.94
CA GLY A 221 36.45 3.85 32.87
C GLY A 221 35.69 5.16 33.07
N LEU A 222 34.57 5.39 32.39
CA LEU A 222 33.74 6.59 32.57
C LEU A 222 33.15 6.71 33.97
N GLY A 223 32.67 5.58 34.54
CA GLY A 223 32.01 5.57 35.84
C GLY A 223 32.93 5.97 37.00
N SER A 224 34.23 5.69 36.91
CA SER A 224 35.20 6.06 37.96
C SER A 224 35.70 7.51 37.83
N ARG A 225 35.58 8.12 36.64
CA ARG A 225 36.03 9.49 36.34
C ARG A 225 34.93 10.54 36.49
N ILE A 226 33.67 10.12 36.38
CA ILE A 226 32.48 10.97 36.47
C ILE A 226 31.57 10.44 37.60
N PRO A 227 31.75 10.90 38.85
CA PRO A 227 31.05 10.35 40.00
C PRO A 227 29.56 10.73 40.08
N TYR A 228 29.12 11.75 39.32
CA TYR A 228 27.76 12.26 39.39
C TYR A 228 27.02 12.06 38.07
N THR A 229 25.85 11.43 38.15
CA THR A 229 24.86 11.41 37.06
C THR A 229 23.56 11.99 37.60
N ILE A 230 23.13 13.10 37.02
CA ILE A 230 21.89 13.79 37.42
C ILE A 230 20.83 13.54 36.34
N HIS A 231 19.69 13.01 36.77
CA HIS A 231 18.54 12.76 35.91
C HIS A 231 17.58 13.97 35.93
N PHE A 232 17.13 14.34 34.74
CA PHE A 232 16.17 15.41 34.50
C PHE A 232 14.88 14.78 34.00
N GLU A 233 13.92 14.63 34.92
CA GLU A 233 12.58 14.13 34.63
C GLU A 233 11.77 15.11 33.76
N ASP A 234 10.79 14.58 33.04
CA ASP A 234 9.84 15.41 32.28
C ASP A 234 8.96 16.22 33.24
N PHE A 235 8.71 17.48 32.90
CA PHE A 235 7.85 18.34 33.69
C PHE A 235 6.41 17.81 33.73
N THR A 236 5.82 17.81 34.92
CA THR A 236 4.41 17.50 35.19
C THR A 236 3.46 18.53 34.56
N ASP A 237 2.17 18.23 34.49
CA ASP A 237 1.18 19.15 33.88
C ASP A 237 1.16 20.47 34.66
N ASP A 238 1.23 20.42 36.00
CA ASP A 238 1.31 21.59 36.87
C ASP A 238 2.55 22.45 36.58
N GLU A 239 3.71 21.82 36.39
CA GLU A 239 4.97 22.53 36.09
C GLU A 239 4.96 23.13 34.68
N LEU A 240 4.48 22.40 33.67
CA LEU A 240 4.34 22.91 32.30
C LEU A 240 3.39 24.11 32.24
N TRP A 241 2.27 24.04 32.98
CA TRP A 241 1.33 25.14 33.12
C TRP A 241 1.99 26.37 33.75
N ARG A 242 2.75 26.19 34.85
CA ARG A 242 3.47 27.31 35.48
C ARG A 242 4.51 27.93 34.55
N ILE A 243 5.25 27.10 33.80
CA ILE A 243 6.19 27.58 32.78
C ILE A 243 5.47 28.40 31.70
N LEU A 244 4.26 28.01 31.29
CA LEU A 244 3.47 28.75 30.32
C LEU A 244 3.02 30.12 30.87
N CYS A 245 2.53 30.15 32.11
CA CYS A 245 2.17 31.40 32.80
C CYS A 245 3.35 32.37 32.88
N ASP A 246 4.49 31.90 33.38
CA ASP A 246 5.73 32.71 33.49
C ASP A 246 6.18 33.24 32.13
N LYS A 247 6.06 32.43 31.06
CA LYS A 247 6.42 32.84 29.70
C LYS A 247 5.48 33.89 29.12
N ILE A 248 4.16 33.76 29.36
CA ILE A 248 3.18 34.77 28.94
C ILE A 248 3.45 36.09 29.67
N GLU A 249 3.64 36.03 30.99
CA GLU A 249 3.89 37.21 31.81
C GLU A 249 5.17 37.93 31.39
N LYS A 250 6.28 37.21 31.22
CA LYS A 250 7.57 37.78 30.77
C LYS A 250 7.49 38.34 29.35
N ARG A 251 6.91 37.59 28.40
CA ARG A 251 6.85 38.00 26.98
C ARG A 251 6.02 39.26 26.76
N TYR A 252 4.96 39.43 27.53
CA TYR A 252 4.01 40.54 27.37
C TYR A 252 4.07 41.56 28.51
N SER A 253 5.10 41.49 29.37
CA SER A 253 5.28 42.38 30.53
C SER A 253 4.02 42.49 31.40
N GLY A 254 3.36 41.36 31.66
CA GLY A 254 2.13 41.27 32.46
C GLY A 254 0.86 41.86 31.81
N LYS A 255 0.92 42.37 30.57
CA LYS A 255 -0.23 43.02 29.91
C LYS A 255 -1.21 42.05 29.28
N MET A 256 -0.76 40.85 28.90
CA MET A 256 -1.58 39.86 28.21
C MET A 256 -2.61 39.26 29.17
N ARG A 257 -3.88 39.34 28.79
CA ARG A 257 -4.98 38.65 29.48
C ARG A 257 -5.38 37.40 28.72
N VAL A 258 -5.94 36.44 29.44
CA VAL A 258 -6.37 35.15 28.89
C VAL A 258 -7.84 34.97 29.23
N GLU A 259 -8.65 34.51 28.28
CA GLU A 259 -10.03 34.11 28.52
C GLU A 259 -10.07 33.02 29.61
N ASP A 260 -10.98 33.18 30.56
CA ASP A 260 -11.08 32.35 31.77
C ASP A 260 -9.87 32.47 32.75
N GLY A 261 -8.92 33.36 32.46
CA GLY A 261 -7.75 33.65 33.29
C GLY A 261 -6.57 32.69 33.09
N LEU A 262 -5.40 33.04 33.65
CA LEU A 262 -4.19 32.20 33.56
C LEU A 262 -4.33 30.85 34.26
N HIS A 263 -5.23 30.76 35.26
CA HIS A 263 -5.60 29.53 35.98
C HIS A 263 -6.90 28.90 35.45
N GLY A 264 -7.39 29.38 34.31
CA GLY A 264 -8.66 28.98 33.72
C GLY A 264 -8.63 27.63 33.01
N LEU A 265 -9.81 27.16 32.63
CA LEU A 265 -10.03 25.87 31.98
C LEU A 265 -9.22 25.71 30.69
N TYR A 266 -9.16 26.74 29.84
CA TYR A 266 -8.54 26.65 28.53
C TYR A 266 -7.01 26.49 28.60
N MET A 267 -6.38 27.13 29.58
CA MET A 267 -4.96 26.92 29.89
C MET A 267 -4.72 25.48 30.33
N HIS A 268 -5.61 24.92 31.15
CA HIS A 268 -5.51 23.52 31.58
C HIS A 268 -5.67 22.53 30.42
N ILE A 269 -6.64 22.75 29.53
CA ILE A 269 -6.82 21.89 28.34
C ILE A 269 -5.58 21.94 27.45
N ALA A 270 -5.05 23.14 27.16
CA ALA A 270 -3.87 23.30 26.33
C ALA A 270 -2.65 22.54 26.90
N ILE A 271 -2.45 22.61 28.22
CA ILE A 271 -1.37 21.90 28.90
C ILE A 271 -1.62 20.39 29.00
N ARG A 272 -2.84 19.95 29.28
CA ARG A 272 -3.17 18.52 29.27
C ARG A 272 -2.92 17.90 27.89
N ARG A 273 -3.26 18.62 26.81
CA ARG A 273 -2.93 18.20 25.43
C ARG A 273 -1.43 18.13 25.20
N LEU A 274 -0.67 19.13 25.64
CA LEU A 274 0.80 19.12 25.58
C LEU A 274 1.39 17.94 26.35
N GLY A 275 0.87 17.66 27.55
CA GLY A 275 1.31 16.60 28.46
C GLY A 275 1.02 15.19 27.95
N LEU A 276 0.18 15.01 26.93
CA LEU A 276 -0.02 13.70 26.29
C LEU A 276 1.26 13.13 25.68
N GLY A 277 2.20 14.00 25.30
CA GLY A 277 3.51 13.61 24.78
C GLY A 277 4.54 13.22 25.86
N ARG A 278 4.24 13.38 27.16
CA ARG A 278 5.17 13.04 28.26
C ARG A 278 5.56 11.55 28.21
N GLY A 279 6.82 11.26 28.49
CA GLY A 279 7.35 9.88 28.50
C GLY A 279 7.65 9.32 27.11
N SER A 280 7.31 10.04 26.04
CA SER A 280 7.82 9.76 24.70
C SER A 280 9.28 10.19 24.57
N LYS A 281 10.05 9.45 23.75
CA LYS A 281 11.44 9.83 23.41
C LYS A 281 11.42 11.18 22.71
N GLY A 282 12.17 12.16 23.23
CA GLY A 282 12.28 13.48 22.59
C GLY A 282 11.18 14.49 22.97
N PHE A 283 10.35 14.20 23.97
CA PHE A 283 9.37 15.19 24.45
C PHE A 283 10.03 16.52 24.82
N GLY A 284 9.54 17.62 24.24
CA GLY A 284 10.21 18.91 24.25
C GLY A 284 10.12 19.70 25.56
N ASN A 285 9.31 19.28 26.55
CA ASN A 285 9.19 19.94 27.86
C ASN A 285 9.01 21.47 27.75
N ALA A 286 9.89 22.30 28.33
CA ALA A 286 9.77 23.76 28.26
C ALA A 286 9.87 24.31 26.82
N ARG A 287 10.58 23.63 25.91
CA ARG A 287 10.57 23.98 24.48
C ARG A 287 9.21 23.68 23.84
N ALA A 288 8.53 22.61 24.29
CA ALA A 288 7.18 22.31 23.83
C ALA A 288 6.19 23.41 24.29
N VAL A 289 6.37 23.94 25.52
CA VAL A 289 5.60 25.11 26.00
C VAL A 289 5.89 26.37 25.17
N GLU A 290 7.15 26.61 24.76
CA GLU A 290 7.50 27.72 23.88
C GLU A 290 6.81 27.61 22.52
N ASN A 291 6.82 26.41 21.93
CA ASN A 291 6.14 26.12 20.67
C ASN A 291 4.63 26.31 20.81
N LEU A 292 4.03 25.82 21.91
CA LEU A 292 2.62 26.04 22.20
C LEU A 292 2.28 27.54 22.27
N LEU A 293 3.06 28.34 23.00
CA LEU A 293 2.85 29.79 23.08
C LEU A 293 3.02 30.49 21.73
N ALA A 294 3.96 30.02 20.90
CA ALA A 294 4.12 30.51 19.53
C ALA A 294 2.86 30.22 18.70
N THR A 295 2.34 28.99 18.75
CA THR A 295 1.09 28.60 18.07
C THR A 295 -0.11 29.43 18.55
N ILE A 296 -0.25 29.65 19.86
CA ILE A 296 -1.31 30.49 20.44
C ILE A 296 -1.21 31.92 19.89
N SER A 297 0.01 32.47 19.85
CA SER A 297 0.26 33.83 19.35
C SER A 297 0.00 33.95 17.84
N GLU A 298 0.29 32.91 17.07
CA GLU A 298 0.03 32.87 15.62
C GLU A 298 -1.48 32.82 15.33
N ARG A 299 -2.24 32.00 16.05
CA ARG A 299 -3.72 31.97 15.96
C ARG A 299 -4.32 33.32 16.31
N GLN A 300 -3.84 33.95 17.38
CA GLN A 300 -4.25 35.30 17.76
C GLN A 300 -3.96 36.31 16.64
N ALA A 301 -2.78 36.25 16.02
CA ALA A 301 -2.41 37.14 14.93
C ALA A 301 -3.33 36.98 13.70
N LEU A 302 -3.69 35.75 13.35
CA LEU A 302 -4.65 35.46 12.27
C LEU A 302 -6.04 36.00 12.61
N ARG A 303 -6.55 35.75 13.82
CA ARG A 303 -7.83 36.26 14.30
C ARG A 303 -7.88 37.80 14.25
N ILE A 304 -6.87 38.47 14.81
CA ILE A 304 -6.77 39.94 14.80
C ILE A 304 -6.73 40.47 13.37
N ARG A 305 -5.99 39.82 12.47
CA ARG A 305 -5.93 40.20 11.04
C ARG A 305 -7.32 40.12 10.38
N GLU A 306 -8.10 39.08 10.67
CA GLU A 306 -9.47 38.96 10.19
C GLU A 306 -10.41 40.02 10.77
N GLU A 307 -10.33 40.29 12.08
CA GLU A 307 -11.13 41.33 12.75
C GLU A 307 -10.84 42.72 12.15
N VAL A 308 -9.56 43.07 11.96
CA VAL A 308 -9.16 44.32 11.30
C VAL A 308 -9.69 44.39 9.86
N ARG A 309 -9.66 43.29 9.11
CA ARG A 309 -10.17 43.27 7.72
C ARG A 309 -11.68 43.52 7.66
N LYS A 310 -12.45 42.94 8.58
CA LYS A 310 -13.89 43.17 8.68
C LYS A 310 -14.21 44.62 9.06
N HIS A 311 -13.46 45.20 10.00
CA HIS A 311 -13.66 46.60 10.40
C HIS A 311 -13.37 47.61 9.28
N LYS A 312 -12.49 47.28 8.33
CA LYS A 312 -12.27 48.13 7.14
C LYS A 312 -13.43 48.09 6.15
N ASN A 313 -14.20 47.01 6.12
CA ASN A 313 -15.29 46.82 5.16
C ASN A 313 -16.65 47.27 5.72
N ASP A 314 -16.86 47.20 7.04
CA ASP A 314 -18.07 47.70 7.69
C ASP A 314 -17.90 49.16 8.16
N LYS A 315 -18.74 50.07 7.66
CA LYS A 315 -18.78 51.50 8.07
C LYS A 315 -19.24 51.73 9.52
N VAL A 316 -19.43 50.66 10.30
CA VAL A 316 -19.86 50.71 11.70
C VAL A 316 -18.62 50.74 12.60
N LYS A 317 -18.58 51.68 13.55
CA LYS A 317 -17.51 51.82 14.56
C LYS A 317 -17.43 50.56 15.45
N HIS A 318 -16.74 49.52 15.00
CA HIS A 318 -16.34 48.42 15.86
C HIS A 318 -15.13 48.82 16.71
N LYS A 319 -15.15 48.39 17.98
CA LYS A 319 -14.06 48.59 18.96
C LYS A 319 -12.80 47.92 18.44
N ASP A 320 -11.65 48.60 18.48
CA ASP A 320 -10.38 48.05 18.01
C ASP A 320 -10.10 46.64 18.60
N PRO A 321 -9.59 45.70 17.78
CA PRO A 321 -9.26 44.35 18.23
C PRO A 321 -8.31 44.40 19.44
N ASN A 322 -8.64 43.67 20.51
CA ASN A 322 -7.79 43.62 21.68
C ASN A 322 -6.54 42.76 21.41
N ARG A 323 -5.40 43.43 21.19
CA ARG A 323 -4.10 42.79 20.91
C ARG A 323 -3.46 42.12 22.13
N PHE A 324 -3.94 42.40 23.34
CA PHE A 324 -3.45 41.83 24.60
C PHE A 324 -4.49 40.91 25.25
N PHE A 325 -5.22 40.14 24.43
CA PHE A 325 -6.17 39.15 24.90
C PHE A 325 -6.11 37.86 24.07
N PHE A 326 -5.85 36.74 24.73
CA PHE A 326 -5.99 35.40 24.16
C PHE A 326 -7.40 34.86 24.42
N THR A 327 -8.07 34.43 23.36
CA THR A 327 -9.39 33.77 23.43
C THR A 327 -9.23 32.26 23.61
N LYS A 328 -10.34 31.57 23.86
CA LYS A 328 -10.40 30.10 23.86
C LYS A 328 -9.87 29.50 22.55
N GLU A 329 -10.18 30.11 21.40
CA GLU A 329 -9.77 29.60 20.09
C GLU A 329 -8.26 29.78 19.85
N ASP A 330 -7.69 30.87 20.39
CA ASP A 330 -6.25 31.08 20.37
C ASP A 330 -5.54 29.96 21.17
N LEU A 331 -6.06 29.64 22.37
CA LEU A 331 -5.49 28.66 23.31
C LEU A 331 -5.62 27.21 22.85
N ILE A 332 -6.84 26.76 22.57
CA ILE A 332 -7.15 25.34 22.31
C ILE A 332 -7.50 25.05 20.84
N GLY A 333 -7.41 26.04 19.98
CA GLY A 333 -7.73 25.90 18.55
C GLY A 333 -9.22 26.12 18.25
N PRO A 334 -9.59 26.15 16.96
CA PRO A 334 -10.96 26.39 16.55
C PRO A 334 -11.89 25.27 17.02
N ASP A 335 -13.15 25.61 17.24
CA ASP A 335 -14.20 24.61 17.46
C ASP A 335 -14.26 23.67 16.21
N PRO A 336 -14.10 22.35 16.38
CA PRO A 336 -14.10 21.40 15.27
C PRO A 336 -15.35 21.48 14.39
N SER A 337 -16.52 21.80 14.96
CA SER A 337 -17.77 21.94 14.20
C SER A 337 -17.74 23.16 13.27
N ILE A 338 -17.02 24.22 13.65
CA ILE A 338 -16.80 25.41 12.82
C ILE A 338 -15.69 25.13 11.80
N ALA A 339 -14.59 24.52 12.23
CA ALA A 339 -13.47 24.14 11.36
C ALA A 339 -13.94 23.24 10.21
N LYS A 340 -14.78 22.24 10.49
CA LYS A 340 -15.40 21.37 9.46
C LYS A 340 -16.17 22.18 8.41
N LYS A 341 -16.97 23.17 8.81
CA LYS A 341 -17.75 24.01 7.88
C LYS A 341 -16.87 24.92 7.02
N LYS A 342 -15.74 25.38 7.57
CA LYS A 342 -14.80 26.28 6.90
C LYS A 342 -13.72 25.56 6.09
N SER A 343 -13.46 24.29 6.36
CA SER A 343 -12.40 23.53 5.68
C SER A 343 -12.67 23.44 4.18
N LYS A 344 -11.76 24.05 3.40
CA LYS A 344 -11.80 23.97 1.93
C LYS A 344 -11.47 22.56 1.46
N ALA A 345 -10.50 21.92 2.10
CA ALA A 345 -10.08 20.56 1.77
C ALA A 345 -11.21 19.54 1.99
N TRP A 346 -12.05 19.74 3.02
CA TRP A 346 -13.23 18.89 3.20
C TRP A 346 -14.29 19.09 2.11
N LYS A 347 -14.48 20.33 1.62
CA LYS A 347 -15.39 20.60 0.50
C LYS A 347 -14.87 19.97 -0.79
N GLU A 348 -13.60 20.15 -1.12
CA GLU A 348 -12.94 19.47 -2.25
C GLU A 348 -13.11 17.95 -2.17
N LEU A 349 -12.93 17.34 -0.98
CA LEU A 349 -13.11 15.89 -0.81
C LEU A 349 -14.58 15.45 -1.06
N LYS A 350 -15.57 16.27 -0.69
CA LYS A 350 -16.98 15.97 -0.97
C LYS A 350 -17.32 16.07 -2.46
N GLU A 351 -16.66 16.96 -3.19
CA GLU A 351 -16.83 17.18 -4.64
C GLU A 351 -16.10 16.13 -5.50
N LEU A 352 -15.23 15.30 -4.91
CA LEU A 352 -14.67 14.15 -5.62
C LEU A 352 -15.77 13.12 -5.91
N ILE A 353 -15.74 12.55 -7.11
CA ILE A 353 -16.70 11.54 -7.57
C ILE A 353 -16.45 10.22 -6.82
N GLY A 354 -17.52 9.55 -6.38
CA GLY A 354 -17.46 8.31 -5.61
C GLY A 354 -16.85 8.47 -4.22
N LEU A 355 -16.05 7.47 -3.78
CA LEU A 355 -15.31 7.47 -2.51
C LEU A 355 -16.19 7.57 -1.25
N ASP A 356 -17.41 7.02 -1.28
CA ASP A 356 -18.36 7.14 -0.16
C ASP A 356 -17.84 6.56 1.15
N ALA A 357 -17.15 5.41 1.10
CA ALA A 357 -16.51 4.81 2.26
C ALA A 357 -15.47 5.75 2.90
N VAL A 358 -14.65 6.40 2.08
CA VAL A 358 -13.63 7.37 2.52
C VAL A 358 -14.28 8.63 3.09
N LYS A 359 -15.28 9.19 2.39
CA LYS A 359 -16.03 10.37 2.86
C LYS A 359 -16.67 10.10 4.22
N LYS A 360 -17.30 8.93 4.38
CA LYS A 360 -17.89 8.48 5.65
C LYS A 360 -16.85 8.29 6.75
N ALA A 361 -15.68 7.74 6.44
CA ALA A 361 -14.59 7.58 7.40
C ALA A 361 -14.10 8.95 7.93
N VAL A 362 -13.91 9.92 7.05
CA VAL A 362 -13.53 11.30 7.43
C VAL A 362 -14.65 12.00 8.20
N GLU A 363 -15.91 11.80 7.81
CA GLU A 363 -17.09 12.33 8.51
C GLU A 363 -17.18 11.80 9.96
N ASN A 364 -16.94 10.49 10.16
CA ASN A 364 -16.86 9.86 11.48
C ASN A 364 -15.68 10.42 12.30
N PHE A 365 -14.53 10.64 11.66
CA PHE A 365 -13.36 11.24 12.30
C PHE A 365 -13.65 12.67 12.81
N PHE A 366 -14.34 13.50 12.03
CA PHE A 366 -14.83 14.80 12.51
C PHE A 366 -15.75 14.65 13.74
N GLY A 367 -16.69 13.70 13.71
CA GLY A 367 -17.59 13.45 14.85
C GLY A 367 -16.84 13.04 16.12
N LEU A 368 -15.77 12.27 15.99
CA LEU A 368 -14.92 11.90 17.12
C LEU A 368 -14.14 13.10 17.67
N ILE A 369 -13.58 13.95 16.81
CA ILE A 369 -12.87 15.15 17.25
C ILE A 369 -13.81 16.11 17.97
N GLU A 370 -15.03 16.30 17.45
CA GLU A 370 -16.07 17.11 18.09
C GLU A 370 -16.45 16.56 19.47
N SER A 371 -16.62 15.24 19.57
CA SER A 371 -16.87 14.56 20.86
C SER A 371 -15.71 14.77 21.84
N ASN A 372 -14.47 14.62 21.38
CA ASN A 372 -13.29 14.86 22.19
C ASN A 372 -13.17 16.32 22.65
N TYR A 373 -13.46 17.27 21.79
CA TYR A 373 -13.48 18.70 22.13
C TYR A 373 -14.51 18.99 23.24
N ARG A 374 -15.74 18.46 23.12
CA ARG A 374 -16.77 18.59 24.16
C ARG A 374 -16.36 17.92 25.47
N ARG A 375 -15.72 16.75 25.40
CA ARG A 375 -15.21 16.05 26.58
C ARG A 375 -14.15 16.87 27.30
N GLU A 376 -13.20 17.45 26.56
CA GLU A 376 -12.14 18.28 27.12
C GLU A 376 -12.69 19.56 27.77
N ILE A 377 -13.65 20.24 27.13
CA ILE A 377 -14.36 21.39 27.73
C ILE A 377 -15.12 20.96 29.00
N SER A 378 -15.57 19.71 29.07
CA SER A 378 -16.18 19.13 30.27
C SER A 378 -15.15 18.54 31.25
N GLU A 379 -13.87 18.86 31.09
CA GLU A 379 -12.73 18.35 31.86
C GLU A 379 -12.58 16.82 31.88
N ARG A 380 -13.16 16.12 30.90
CA ARG A 380 -13.02 14.67 30.73
C ARG A 380 -11.85 14.37 29.82
N ARG A 381 -11.22 13.21 30.03
CA ARG A 381 -10.15 12.73 29.15
C ARG A 381 -10.71 12.47 27.74
N PRO A 382 -9.99 12.88 26.68
CA PRO A 382 -10.37 12.56 25.32
C PRO A 382 -10.26 11.05 25.08
N ILE A 383 -11.09 10.55 24.18
CA ILE A 383 -11.00 9.19 23.66
C ILE A 383 -9.76 9.15 22.77
N ARG A 384 -8.80 8.30 23.14
CA ARG A 384 -7.57 8.14 22.36
C ARG A 384 -7.86 7.30 21.13
N VAL A 385 -7.53 7.84 19.97
CA VAL A 385 -7.51 7.10 18.70
C VAL A 385 -6.19 7.32 17.99
N PRO A 386 -5.73 6.33 17.21
CA PRO A 386 -4.56 6.52 16.38
C PRO A 386 -4.85 7.54 15.27
N LEU A 387 -3.93 8.49 15.07
CA LEU A 387 -3.97 9.44 13.95
C LEU A 387 -3.48 8.79 12.65
N ASN A 388 -2.62 7.79 12.76
CA ASN A 388 -2.08 7.05 11.62
C ASN A 388 -3.17 6.25 10.91
N GLN A 389 -3.09 6.19 9.59
CA GLN A 389 -4.10 5.56 8.75
C GLN A 389 -3.48 4.52 7.83
N VAL A 390 -4.33 3.60 7.36
CA VAL A 390 -4.01 2.66 6.29
C VAL A 390 -4.98 2.93 5.14
N PHE A 391 -4.46 3.16 3.94
CA PHE A 391 -5.27 3.38 2.74
C PHE A 391 -5.15 2.13 1.86
N VAL A 392 -6.27 1.44 1.66
CA VAL A 392 -6.33 0.21 0.88
C VAL A 392 -7.19 0.40 -0.36
N GLY A 393 -6.75 -0.14 -1.50
CA GLY A 393 -7.55 -0.18 -2.72
C GLY A 393 -6.72 -0.23 -4.00
N SER A 394 -7.38 -0.49 -5.12
CA SER A 394 -6.74 -0.64 -6.44
C SER A 394 -6.03 0.64 -6.91
N PRO A 395 -5.09 0.56 -7.87
CA PRO A 395 -4.48 1.73 -8.50
C PRO A 395 -5.52 2.66 -9.14
N GLY A 396 -5.20 3.95 -9.19
CA GLY A 396 -6.04 4.96 -9.84
C GLY A 396 -7.35 5.31 -9.13
N THR A 397 -7.57 4.86 -7.89
CA THR A 397 -8.75 5.23 -7.06
C THR A 397 -8.60 6.57 -6.33
N GLY A 398 -7.49 7.29 -6.50
CA GLY A 398 -7.31 8.63 -5.92
C GLY A 398 -6.68 8.67 -4.51
N LYS A 399 -6.06 7.58 -4.04
CA LYS A 399 -5.40 7.48 -2.72
C LYS A 399 -4.47 8.66 -2.40
N THR A 400 -3.57 8.99 -3.33
CA THR A 400 -2.61 10.10 -3.18
C THR A 400 -3.30 11.47 -3.12
N THR A 401 -4.36 11.66 -3.92
CA THR A 401 -5.15 12.90 -3.91
C THR A 401 -5.85 13.08 -2.57
N VAL A 402 -6.49 12.02 -2.06
CA VAL A 402 -7.15 12.04 -0.74
C VAL A 402 -6.14 12.24 0.38
N ALA A 403 -4.94 11.66 0.32
CA ALA A 403 -3.92 11.87 1.34
C ALA A 403 -3.52 13.35 1.49
N ARG A 404 -3.44 14.09 0.37
CA ARG A 404 -3.21 15.55 0.38
C ARG A 404 -4.35 16.33 1.02
N LEU A 405 -5.59 15.99 0.68
CA LEU A 405 -6.76 16.62 1.28
C LEU A 405 -6.85 16.29 2.78
N TYR A 406 -6.58 15.04 3.16
CA TYR A 406 -6.58 14.60 4.54
C TYR A 406 -5.54 15.33 5.38
N GLY A 407 -4.31 15.53 4.87
CA GLY A 407 -3.29 16.33 5.56
C GLY A 407 -3.71 17.77 5.81
N ARG A 408 -4.33 18.42 4.81
CA ARG A 408 -4.91 19.77 4.98
C ARG A 408 -6.07 19.79 5.97
N ILE A 409 -6.95 18.77 5.96
CA ILE A 409 -8.03 18.63 6.94
C ILE A 409 -7.46 18.51 8.36
N LEU A 410 -6.41 17.71 8.57
CA LEU A 410 -5.75 17.60 9.87
C LEU A 410 -5.13 18.92 10.34
N ALA A 411 -4.57 19.71 9.43
CA ALA A 411 -4.05 21.04 9.74
C ALA A 411 -5.17 22.06 10.06
N ASP A 412 -6.27 22.06 9.28
CA ASP A 412 -7.46 22.90 9.54
C ASP A 412 -8.07 22.60 10.92
N LEU A 413 -7.98 21.35 11.38
CA LEU A 413 -8.42 20.90 12.70
C LEU A 413 -7.41 21.17 13.82
N GLY A 414 -6.22 21.68 13.49
CA GLY A 414 -5.14 21.95 14.44
C GLY A 414 -4.49 20.70 15.03
N LEU A 415 -4.63 19.54 14.36
CA LEU A 415 -3.97 18.29 14.72
C LEU A 415 -2.56 18.18 14.14
N LEU A 416 -2.29 18.89 13.04
CA LEU A 416 -0.96 19.06 12.45
C LEU A 416 -0.64 20.54 12.26
N SER A 417 0.65 20.91 12.30
CA SER A 417 1.07 22.30 12.13
C SER A 417 1.10 22.81 10.68
N ARG A 418 1.33 21.95 9.66
CA ARG A 418 1.48 22.38 8.25
C ARG A 418 0.61 21.61 7.25
N GLY A 419 0.28 20.34 7.51
CA GLY A 419 -0.64 19.55 6.67
C GLY A 419 -0.11 19.16 5.29
N ASP A 420 1.13 19.51 4.95
CA ASP A 420 1.80 19.07 3.72
C ASP A 420 1.95 17.56 3.70
N VAL A 421 2.01 16.97 2.50
CA VAL A 421 2.28 15.54 2.32
C VAL A 421 3.70 15.32 1.82
N VAL A 422 4.42 14.41 2.44
CA VAL A 422 5.69 13.86 1.98
C VAL A 422 5.41 12.44 1.48
N LEU A 423 5.54 12.22 0.18
CA LEU A 423 5.36 10.91 -0.43
C LEU A 423 6.70 10.18 -0.53
N LYS A 424 6.72 8.92 -0.10
CA LYS A 424 7.89 8.05 -0.10
C LYS A 424 7.50 6.64 -0.53
N ASN A 425 8.43 5.97 -1.20
CA ASN A 425 8.32 4.56 -1.55
C ASN A 425 9.30 3.74 -0.71
N PRO A 426 9.13 2.41 -0.61
CA PRO A 426 10.01 1.55 0.21
C PRO A 426 11.49 1.68 -0.16
N SER A 427 11.81 1.95 -1.43
CA SER A 427 13.16 2.23 -1.91
C SER A 427 13.81 3.47 -1.28
N ASP A 428 13.04 4.47 -0.87
CA ASP A 428 13.57 5.67 -0.20
C ASP A 428 14.09 5.36 1.23
N PHE A 429 13.57 4.29 1.84
CA PHE A 429 13.93 3.90 3.21
C PHE A 429 15.10 2.93 3.22
N ILE A 430 15.21 2.05 2.22
CA ILE A 430 16.23 1.00 2.15
C ILE A 430 17.58 1.63 1.78
N GLY A 431 18.60 1.39 2.59
CA GLY A 431 19.98 1.80 2.32
C GLY A 431 20.88 0.64 1.91
N ASP A 432 22.00 0.97 1.26
CA ASP A 432 22.95 -0.02 0.71
C ASP A 432 23.86 -0.69 1.76
N ALA A 433 23.70 -0.34 3.04
CA ALA A 433 24.57 -0.78 4.14
C ALA A 433 23.79 -0.94 5.45
N VAL A 434 24.31 -1.80 6.35
CA VAL A 434 23.67 -2.10 7.65
C VAL A 434 23.61 -0.84 8.50
N GLY A 435 22.45 -0.54 9.09
CA GLY A 435 22.21 0.69 9.86
C GLY A 435 21.81 1.90 9.03
N LYS A 436 21.99 1.87 7.69
CA LYS A 436 21.66 2.99 6.80
C LYS A 436 20.15 3.13 6.62
N SER A 437 19.42 2.02 6.55
CA SER A 437 17.96 2.02 6.42
C SER A 437 17.28 2.69 7.60
N GLU A 438 17.75 2.40 8.81
CA GLU A 438 17.27 3.00 10.06
C GLU A 438 17.61 4.50 10.12
N ALA A 439 18.82 4.87 9.69
CA ALA A 439 19.22 6.28 9.61
C ALA A 439 18.36 7.08 8.61
N ASN A 440 18.13 6.52 7.42
CA ASN A 440 17.26 7.12 6.40
C ASN A 440 15.82 7.26 6.93
N THR A 441 15.31 6.21 7.58
CA THR A 441 13.97 6.21 8.19
C THR A 441 13.83 7.30 9.24
N ARG A 442 14.80 7.44 10.17
CA ARG A 442 14.80 8.52 11.17
C ARG A 442 14.86 9.90 10.52
N GLY A 443 15.67 10.07 9.47
CA GLY A 443 15.76 11.32 8.72
C GLY A 443 14.44 11.70 8.04
N ILE A 444 13.77 10.74 7.40
CA ILE A 444 12.45 10.93 6.77
C ILE A 444 11.43 11.29 7.85
N LEU A 445 11.36 10.54 8.95
CA LEU A 445 10.45 10.82 10.05
C LEU A 445 10.70 12.22 10.63
N ALA A 446 11.95 12.60 10.91
CA ALA A 446 12.28 13.93 11.39
C ALA A 446 11.81 15.05 10.44
N SER A 447 11.96 14.86 9.12
CA SER A 447 11.53 15.82 8.10
C SER A 447 10.00 15.97 7.95
N THR A 448 9.24 15.02 8.50
CA THR A 448 7.77 14.95 8.40
C THR A 448 7.04 15.52 9.63
N ALA A 449 7.77 16.11 10.58
CA ALA A 449 7.13 16.87 11.65
C ALA A 449 6.28 18.02 11.07
N GLY A 450 5.04 18.14 11.54
CA GLY A 450 4.00 19.03 11.03
C GLY A 450 3.23 18.53 9.81
N LYS A 451 3.60 17.36 9.27
CA LYS A 451 3.21 16.89 7.95
C LYS A 451 2.64 15.47 8.00
N VAL A 452 2.11 15.04 6.86
CA VAL A 452 1.70 13.66 6.61
C VAL A 452 2.80 12.94 5.83
N LEU A 453 3.28 11.81 6.34
CA LEU A 453 4.14 10.89 5.61
C LEU A 453 3.27 9.82 4.94
N VAL A 454 3.30 9.76 3.61
CA VAL A 454 2.66 8.69 2.83
C VAL A 454 3.75 7.70 2.41
N ILE A 455 3.62 6.45 2.81
CA ILE A 455 4.44 5.34 2.33
C ILE A 455 3.62 4.59 1.30
N ASP A 456 3.89 4.84 0.01
CA ASP A 456 3.19 4.15 -1.07
C ASP A 456 3.69 2.73 -1.25
N GLU A 457 2.84 1.81 -1.69
CA GLU A 457 3.17 0.39 -1.84
C GLU A 457 3.88 -0.22 -0.61
N ALA A 458 3.42 0.15 0.60
CA ALA A 458 4.11 -0.12 1.86
C ALA A 458 4.35 -1.61 2.12
N TYR A 459 3.53 -2.50 1.54
CA TYR A 459 3.71 -3.95 1.63
C TYR A 459 5.06 -4.42 1.03
N MET A 460 5.73 -3.66 0.17
CA MET A 460 7.07 -4.02 -0.33
C MET A 460 8.19 -3.84 0.71
N LEU A 461 7.88 -3.27 1.88
CA LEU A 461 8.74 -3.35 3.07
C LEU A 461 8.77 -4.78 3.64
N HIS A 462 7.98 -5.72 3.11
CA HIS A 462 8.07 -7.13 3.42
C HIS A 462 8.11 -7.96 2.13
N PRO A 463 9.22 -8.65 1.80
CA PRO A 463 9.37 -9.36 0.53
C PRO A 463 8.59 -10.69 0.44
N GLY A 464 7.86 -11.09 1.48
CA GLY A 464 7.02 -12.30 1.53
C GLY A 464 7.64 -13.45 2.35
N ASP A 465 6.90 -14.56 2.44
CA ASP A 465 7.26 -15.72 3.26
C ASP A 465 8.57 -16.37 2.79
N GLY A 466 9.58 -16.38 3.67
CA GLY A 466 10.83 -17.13 3.48
C GLY A 466 12.11 -16.32 3.27
N GLN A 467 12.05 -14.98 3.13
CA GLN A 467 13.24 -14.12 3.10
C GLN A 467 13.18 -13.04 4.18
N THR A 468 13.96 -13.21 5.25
CA THR A 468 14.20 -12.15 6.23
C THR A 468 15.24 -11.18 5.68
N ASP A 469 14.79 -10.03 5.19
CA ASP A 469 15.66 -8.92 4.83
C ASP A 469 15.85 -7.99 6.04
N SER A 470 17.05 -8.00 6.63
CA SER A 470 17.35 -7.20 7.82
C SER A 470 17.24 -5.70 7.54
N TYR A 471 17.50 -5.25 6.30
CA TYR A 471 17.41 -3.84 5.92
C TYR A 471 15.98 -3.34 5.97
N ARG A 472 15.02 -4.14 5.47
CA ARG A 472 13.60 -3.80 5.45
C ARG A 472 12.96 -3.93 6.83
N ASN A 473 13.32 -4.94 7.61
CA ASN A 473 12.87 -5.08 8.99
C ASN A 473 13.34 -3.90 9.86
N GLY A 474 14.58 -3.45 9.67
CA GLY A 474 15.09 -2.26 10.36
C GLY A 474 14.28 -0.99 10.11
N VAL A 475 13.70 -0.83 8.91
CA VAL A 475 12.76 0.26 8.60
C VAL A 475 11.49 0.15 9.45
N ILE A 476 10.87 -1.03 9.46
CA ILE A 476 9.62 -1.27 10.22
C ILE A 476 9.84 -1.07 11.71
N ASP A 477 10.91 -1.62 12.27
CA ASP A 477 11.23 -1.48 13.70
C ASP A 477 11.50 -0.02 14.07
N THR A 478 12.18 0.72 13.18
CA THR A 478 12.39 2.15 13.37
C THR A 478 11.07 2.93 13.34
N ILE A 479 10.15 2.61 12.42
CA ILE A 479 8.81 3.21 12.39
C ILE A 479 8.05 2.89 13.69
N VAL A 480 8.04 1.64 14.14
CA VAL A 480 7.35 1.23 15.37
C VAL A 480 7.94 1.91 16.62
N ALA A 481 9.25 2.13 16.65
CA ALA A 481 9.95 2.79 17.75
C ALA A 481 9.69 4.30 17.79
N GLU A 482 9.65 4.96 16.63
CA GLU A 482 9.60 6.42 16.51
C GLU A 482 8.19 6.98 16.27
N VAL A 483 7.24 6.14 15.83
CA VAL A 483 5.86 6.55 15.52
C VAL A 483 4.90 5.97 16.55
N GLN A 484 4.22 6.84 17.29
CA GLN A 484 3.24 6.44 18.30
C GLN A 484 1.80 6.54 17.79
N GLY A 485 1.55 7.47 16.87
CA GLY A 485 0.24 7.73 16.29
C GLY A 485 -0.77 8.30 17.29
N VAL A 486 -0.33 8.88 18.41
CA VAL A 486 -1.24 9.38 19.47
C VAL A 486 -1.58 10.86 19.30
N LEU A 487 -2.70 11.28 19.90
CA LEU A 487 -3.07 12.70 19.99
C LEU A 487 -1.95 13.48 20.70
N GLY A 488 -1.36 14.46 20.00
CA GLY A 488 -0.21 15.27 20.45
C GLY A 488 1.07 15.04 19.65
N GLU A 489 1.16 13.96 18.87
CA GLU A 489 2.22 13.80 17.88
C GLU A 489 1.92 14.71 16.67
N ASP A 490 2.80 15.68 16.39
CA ASP A 490 2.70 16.58 15.23
C ASP A 490 3.14 15.86 13.95
N ARG A 491 2.58 14.68 13.66
CA ARG A 491 2.86 13.86 12.48
C ARG A 491 1.72 12.86 12.27
N CYS A 492 1.36 12.61 11.02
CA CYS A 492 0.50 11.49 10.64
C CYS A 492 1.24 10.61 9.62
N VAL A 493 1.25 9.30 9.83
CA VAL A 493 1.79 8.35 8.85
C VAL A 493 0.63 7.58 8.20
N ILE A 494 0.66 7.48 6.87
CA ILE A 494 -0.31 6.74 6.07
C ILE A 494 0.42 5.65 5.30
N LEU A 495 0.02 4.39 5.53
CA LEU A 495 0.48 3.25 4.75
C LEU A 495 -0.49 2.98 3.60
N VAL A 496 0.01 2.91 2.37
CA VAL A 496 -0.83 2.71 1.18
C VAL A 496 -0.49 1.37 0.52
N GLY A 497 -1.49 0.65 0.02
CA GLY A 497 -1.27 -0.58 -0.73
C GLY A 497 -2.53 -1.39 -1.00
N TYR A 498 -2.34 -2.62 -1.46
CA TYR A 498 -3.43 -3.60 -1.63
C TYR A 498 -3.80 -4.22 -0.29
N GLU A 499 -5.10 -4.44 -0.04
CA GLU A 499 -5.58 -4.94 1.23
C GLU A 499 -4.96 -6.30 1.60
N ASP A 500 -5.01 -7.29 0.70
CA ASP A 500 -4.48 -8.62 0.97
C ASP A 500 -2.97 -8.61 1.24
N LYS A 501 -2.21 -7.81 0.48
CA LYS A 501 -0.75 -7.71 0.64
C LYS A 501 -0.36 -6.99 1.93
N LEU A 502 -1.09 -5.93 2.30
CA LEU A 502 -0.86 -5.25 3.56
C LEU A 502 -1.27 -6.15 4.74
N ARG A 503 -2.40 -6.85 4.67
CA ARG A 503 -2.79 -7.83 5.69
C ARG A 503 -1.70 -8.88 5.89
N ASN A 504 -1.19 -9.46 4.80
CA ASN A 504 -0.05 -10.39 4.85
C ASN A 504 1.16 -9.74 5.56
N MET A 505 1.57 -8.54 5.15
CA MET A 505 2.65 -7.80 5.82
C MET A 505 2.39 -7.67 7.33
N PHE A 506 1.21 -7.19 7.75
CA PHE A 506 0.87 -7.00 9.16
C PHE A 506 0.88 -8.28 10.00
N HIS A 507 0.65 -9.44 9.40
CA HIS A 507 0.72 -10.74 10.08
C HIS A 507 2.16 -11.23 10.28
N HIS A 508 3.08 -10.88 9.38
CA HIS A 508 4.44 -11.42 9.38
C HIS A 508 5.51 -10.44 9.89
N VAL A 509 5.18 -9.15 10.05
CA VAL A 509 6.09 -8.13 10.58
C VAL A 509 5.87 -7.89 12.08
N ASN A 510 6.63 -6.93 12.65
CA ASN A 510 6.55 -6.55 14.06
C ASN A 510 5.08 -6.28 14.51
N PRO A 511 4.55 -7.00 15.53
CA PRO A 511 3.20 -6.81 16.04
C PRO A 511 2.88 -5.38 16.52
N GLY A 512 3.91 -4.60 16.85
CA GLY A 512 3.80 -3.19 17.18
C GLY A 512 3.23 -2.36 16.03
N LEU A 513 3.49 -2.74 14.77
CA LEU A 513 2.97 -2.05 13.59
C LEU A 513 1.44 -2.11 13.55
N SER A 514 0.85 -3.29 13.74
CA SER A 514 -0.61 -3.48 13.75
C SER A 514 -1.32 -2.70 14.85
N ARG A 515 -0.63 -2.45 15.98
CA ARG A 515 -1.15 -1.59 17.07
C ARG A 515 -1.15 -0.11 16.71
N ARG A 516 -0.20 0.34 15.89
CA ARG A 516 -0.05 1.74 15.45
C ARG A 516 -0.88 2.04 14.20
N PHE A 517 -1.14 1.03 13.39
CA PHE A 517 -1.87 1.09 12.12
C PHE A 517 -2.94 -0.01 12.09
N PRO A 518 -4.08 0.19 12.78
CA PRO A 518 -5.14 -0.81 12.80
C PRO A 518 -5.79 -0.94 11.42
N ILE A 519 -5.50 -2.02 10.71
CA ILE A 519 -6.00 -2.27 9.35
C ILE A 519 -7.53 -2.39 9.29
N GLU A 520 -8.19 -2.75 10.39
CA GLU A 520 -9.66 -2.82 10.44
C GLU A 520 -10.33 -1.45 10.31
N ASN A 521 -9.60 -0.37 10.59
CA ASN A 521 -10.05 1.01 10.40
C ASN A 521 -9.51 1.62 9.09
N ALA A 522 -8.97 0.80 8.18
CA ALA A 522 -8.40 1.28 6.93
C ALA A 522 -9.44 2.03 6.09
N PHE A 523 -8.98 3.09 5.41
CA PHE A 523 -9.75 3.80 4.42
C PHE A 523 -9.77 2.95 3.15
N ARG A 524 -10.94 2.40 2.82
CA ARG A 524 -11.16 1.55 1.66
C ARG A 524 -11.52 2.40 0.45
N PHE A 525 -10.68 2.30 -0.58
CA PHE A 525 -10.87 2.94 -1.87
C PHE A 525 -11.42 1.90 -2.84
N GLU A 526 -12.73 1.94 -3.02
CA GLU A 526 -13.45 1.06 -3.92
C GLU A 526 -13.18 1.41 -5.39
N ASN A 527 -13.39 0.45 -6.27
CA ASN A 527 -13.28 0.70 -7.71
C ASN A 527 -14.43 1.59 -8.17
N PHE A 528 -14.16 2.52 -9.08
CA PHE A 528 -15.21 3.34 -9.67
C PHE A 528 -16.13 2.49 -10.54
N SER A 529 -17.43 2.71 -10.37
CA SER A 529 -18.49 2.17 -11.23
C SER A 529 -18.46 2.81 -12.62
N LYS A 530 -19.15 2.19 -13.58
CA LYS A 530 -19.28 2.74 -14.95
C LYS A 530 -19.79 4.19 -14.94
N PRO A 531 -20.90 4.55 -14.24
CA PRO A 531 -21.37 5.93 -14.20
C PRO A 531 -20.34 6.90 -13.62
N GLU A 532 -19.61 6.50 -12.57
CA GLU A 532 -18.56 7.32 -11.97
C GLU A 532 -17.38 7.54 -12.92
N LEU A 533 -16.97 6.51 -13.70
CA LEU A 533 -15.92 6.65 -14.71
C LEU A 533 -16.33 7.59 -15.84
N GLU A 534 -17.59 7.54 -16.28
CA GLU A 534 -18.15 8.46 -17.27
C GLU A 534 -18.16 9.91 -16.73
N GLU A 535 -18.53 10.10 -15.47
CA GLU A 535 -18.51 11.41 -14.81
C GLU A 535 -17.07 11.93 -14.64
N ILE A 536 -16.11 11.06 -14.26
CA ILE A 536 -14.68 11.40 -14.17
C ILE A 536 -14.15 11.81 -15.55
N MET A 537 -14.54 11.10 -16.61
CA MET A 537 -14.15 11.44 -17.99
C MET A 537 -14.68 12.82 -18.38
N ARG A 538 -15.97 13.10 -18.15
CA ARG A 538 -16.57 14.42 -18.42
C ARG A 538 -15.83 15.53 -17.70
N LYS A 539 -15.60 15.39 -16.39
CA LYS A 539 -14.88 16.37 -15.59
C LYS A 539 -13.46 16.62 -16.10
N LYS A 540 -12.72 15.56 -16.46
CA LYS A 540 -11.35 15.70 -17.01
C LYS A 540 -11.31 16.31 -18.40
N MET A 541 -12.35 16.09 -19.20
CA MET A 541 -12.50 16.72 -20.51
C MET A 541 -12.77 18.23 -20.35
N ASP A 542 -13.69 18.60 -19.45
CA ASP A 542 -13.99 20.00 -19.13
C ASP A 542 -12.76 20.75 -18.58
N GLU A 543 -11.95 20.11 -17.71
CA GLU A 543 -10.70 20.68 -17.18
C GLU A 543 -9.64 20.98 -18.27
N GLN A 544 -9.79 20.41 -19.46
CA GLN A 544 -8.86 20.55 -20.59
C GLN A 544 -9.50 21.23 -21.81
N ASP A 545 -10.68 21.84 -21.64
CA ASP A 545 -11.45 22.46 -22.71
C ASP A 545 -11.73 21.51 -23.90
N LEU A 546 -11.99 20.23 -23.62
CA LEU A 546 -12.29 19.20 -24.62
C LEU A 546 -13.77 18.82 -24.61
N ASN A 547 -14.35 18.58 -25.78
CA ASN A 547 -15.74 18.15 -25.93
C ASN A 547 -15.82 16.76 -26.59
N ALA A 548 -16.96 16.07 -26.41
CA ALA A 548 -17.27 14.82 -27.10
C ALA A 548 -18.77 14.78 -27.45
N THR A 549 -19.07 14.16 -28.58
CA THR A 549 -20.45 13.86 -28.97
C THR A 549 -21.09 12.84 -28.00
N ASP A 550 -22.41 12.83 -27.90
CA ASP A 550 -23.14 11.86 -27.04
C ASP A 550 -22.82 10.41 -27.40
N ASP A 551 -22.65 10.12 -28.69
CA ASP A 551 -22.26 8.79 -29.13
C ASP A 551 -20.82 8.43 -28.74
N ALA A 552 -19.89 9.40 -28.72
CA ALA A 552 -18.53 9.17 -28.25
C ALA A 552 -18.52 8.80 -26.75
N TYR A 553 -19.34 9.46 -25.93
CA TYR A 553 -19.52 9.07 -24.53
C TYR A 553 -20.13 7.69 -24.37
N ARG A 554 -21.09 7.30 -25.22
CA ARG A 554 -21.66 5.95 -25.22
C ARG A 554 -20.60 4.90 -25.51
N VAL A 555 -19.78 5.10 -26.55
CA VAL A 555 -18.66 4.20 -26.90
C VAL A 555 -17.63 4.13 -25.77
N ALA A 556 -17.31 5.25 -25.12
CA ALA A 556 -16.43 5.28 -23.95
C ALA A 556 -17.00 4.44 -22.79
N GLY A 557 -18.31 4.56 -22.52
CA GLY A 557 -19.01 3.75 -21.53
C GLY A 557 -18.93 2.24 -21.80
N ASP A 558 -18.98 1.84 -23.07
CA ASP A 558 -18.82 0.44 -23.49
C ASP A 558 -17.37 -0.06 -23.33
N ILE A 559 -16.37 0.82 -23.50
CA ILE A 559 -14.97 0.52 -23.16
C ILE A 559 -14.82 0.34 -21.66
N PHE A 560 -15.37 1.24 -20.83
CA PHE A 560 -15.28 1.13 -19.38
C PHE A 560 -15.97 -0.13 -18.86
N ALA A 561 -17.15 -0.48 -19.38
CA ALA A 561 -17.84 -1.73 -19.05
C ALA A 561 -16.99 -2.98 -19.33
N ARG A 562 -16.16 -2.94 -20.37
CA ARG A 562 -15.22 -4.02 -20.70
C ARG A 562 -13.96 -3.98 -19.83
N ALA A 563 -13.43 -2.79 -19.54
CA ALA A 563 -12.25 -2.62 -18.70
C ALA A 563 -12.50 -3.09 -17.25
N LEU A 564 -13.72 -2.87 -16.72
CA LEU A 564 -14.15 -3.35 -15.40
C LEU A 564 -14.13 -4.89 -15.25
N MET A 565 -14.02 -5.64 -16.35
CA MET A 565 -13.86 -7.10 -16.30
C MET A 565 -12.42 -7.56 -16.06
N ARG A 566 -11.44 -6.69 -16.32
CA ARG A 566 -10.02 -7.06 -16.28
C ARG A 566 -9.53 -7.12 -14.83
N PRO A 567 -8.69 -8.10 -14.47
CA PRO A 567 -8.13 -8.21 -13.12
C PRO A 567 -7.20 -7.04 -12.75
N ASN A 568 -6.57 -6.41 -13.75
CA ASN A 568 -5.65 -5.27 -13.57
C ASN A 568 -6.33 -3.92 -13.89
N PHE A 569 -7.61 -3.77 -13.56
CA PHE A 569 -8.35 -2.53 -13.81
C PHE A 569 -7.74 -1.34 -13.02
N SER A 570 -7.46 -0.25 -13.73
CA SER A 570 -6.71 0.89 -13.21
C SER A 570 -7.57 2.11 -12.82
N ASN A 571 -8.90 1.95 -12.73
CA ASN A 571 -9.82 3.00 -12.29
C ASN A 571 -9.69 4.30 -13.12
N ALA A 572 -9.46 5.45 -12.49
CA ALA A 572 -9.31 6.72 -13.21
C ALA A 572 -8.10 6.74 -14.15
N GLY A 573 -7.15 5.81 -14.00
CA GLY A 573 -6.07 5.60 -14.97
C GLY A 573 -6.57 5.06 -16.32
N GLU A 574 -7.69 4.32 -16.32
CA GLU A 574 -8.33 3.83 -17.54
C GLU A 574 -8.94 4.98 -18.34
N VAL A 575 -9.53 5.95 -17.63
CA VAL A 575 -10.05 7.20 -18.22
C VAL A 575 -8.92 7.99 -18.87
N GLU A 576 -7.78 8.16 -18.18
CA GLU A 576 -6.61 8.85 -18.75
C GLU A 576 -6.07 8.14 -19.98
N THR A 577 -5.96 6.81 -19.92
CA THR A 577 -5.51 5.99 -21.04
C THR A 577 -6.45 6.12 -22.24
N LEU A 578 -7.76 6.11 -22.00
CA LEU A 578 -8.76 6.29 -23.05
C LEU A 578 -8.69 7.69 -23.67
N MET A 579 -8.63 8.74 -22.84
CA MET A 579 -8.51 10.12 -23.32
C MET A 579 -7.22 10.34 -24.12
N ALA A 580 -6.10 9.75 -23.69
CA ALA A 580 -4.84 9.83 -24.43
C ALA A 580 -4.97 9.19 -25.82
N LYS A 581 -5.60 8.01 -25.92
CA LYS A 581 -5.90 7.37 -27.22
C LYS A 581 -6.85 8.21 -28.06
N ALA A 582 -7.89 8.77 -27.46
CA ALA A 582 -8.85 9.62 -28.15
C ALA A 582 -8.19 10.85 -28.78
N LYS A 583 -7.28 11.50 -28.05
CA LYS A 583 -6.48 12.61 -28.58
C LYS A 583 -5.62 12.21 -29.77
N MET A 584 -4.92 11.07 -29.68
CA MET A 584 -4.08 10.58 -30.78
C MET A 584 -4.91 10.26 -32.03
N ASN A 585 -6.08 9.62 -31.86
CA ASN A 585 -6.98 9.30 -32.98
C ASN A 585 -7.60 10.57 -33.58
N TYR A 586 -8.01 11.51 -32.73
CA TYR A 586 -8.46 12.83 -33.15
C TYR A 586 -7.38 13.56 -33.95
N GLU A 587 -6.13 13.58 -33.49
CA GLU A 587 -5.01 14.19 -34.22
C GLU A 587 -4.81 13.54 -35.60
N ALA A 588 -4.90 12.21 -35.69
CA ALA A 588 -4.79 11.50 -36.96
C ALA A 588 -5.95 11.83 -37.94
N ARG A 589 -7.16 12.02 -37.43
CA ARG A 589 -8.33 12.47 -38.20
C ARG A 589 -8.18 13.93 -38.62
N TYR A 590 -7.81 14.79 -37.68
CA TYR A 590 -7.64 16.23 -37.83
C TYR A 590 -6.48 16.59 -38.79
N ALA A 591 -5.44 15.76 -38.84
CA ALA A 591 -4.33 15.88 -39.79
C ALA A 591 -4.77 15.82 -41.26
N LYS A 592 -5.90 15.14 -41.55
CA LYS A 592 -6.47 15.03 -42.90
C LYS A 592 -7.19 16.32 -43.36
N VAL A 593 -7.52 17.22 -42.44
CA VAL A 593 -8.19 18.50 -42.75
C VAL A 593 -7.13 19.57 -43.03
N PRO A 594 -7.26 20.39 -44.09
CA PRO A 594 -6.36 21.52 -44.36
C PRO A 594 -6.36 22.54 -43.21
N ILE A 595 -5.19 23.05 -42.81
CA ILE A 595 -5.01 23.97 -41.66
C ILE A 595 -6.02 25.13 -41.60
N PRO A 596 -6.40 25.80 -42.71
CA PRO A 596 -7.35 26.91 -42.68
C PRO A 596 -8.80 26.53 -42.33
N GLU A 597 -9.17 25.25 -42.51
CA GLU A 597 -10.54 24.74 -42.34
C GLU A 597 -10.71 24.01 -40.99
N ARG A 598 -9.68 24.04 -40.16
CA ARG A 598 -9.65 23.30 -38.90
C ARG A 598 -10.39 24.06 -37.78
N PRO A 599 -11.41 23.45 -37.15
CA PRO A 599 -12.10 24.06 -36.02
C PRO A 599 -11.18 24.20 -34.80
N TYR A 600 -11.27 25.32 -34.08
CA TYR A 600 -10.48 25.57 -32.88
C TYR A 600 -10.89 24.68 -31.70
N ASP A 601 -12.20 24.38 -31.61
CA ASP A 601 -12.75 23.54 -30.55
C ASP A 601 -12.54 22.06 -30.88
N VAL A 602 -11.98 21.32 -29.92
CA VAL A 602 -11.77 19.87 -30.06
C VAL A 602 -13.05 19.15 -29.65
N GLU A 603 -13.68 18.48 -30.61
CA GLU A 603 -14.83 17.62 -30.38
C GLU A 603 -14.53 16.18 -30.81
N PHE A 604 -14.48 15.26 -29.85
CA PHE A 604 -14.29 13.84 -30.11
C PHE A 604 -15.55 13.17 -30.65
N GLN A 605 -15.33 12.37 -31.69
CA GLN A 605 -16.32 11.52 -32.32
C GLN A 605 -16.11 10.05 -31.91
N GLN A 606 -17.07 9.19 -32.26
CA GLN A 606 -17.08 7.76 -31.92
C GLN A 606 -15.79 7.04 -32.35
N GLU A 607 -15.30 7.37 -33.54
CA GLU A 607 -14.08 6.82 -34.14
C GLU A 607 -12.79 7.27 -33.44
N ASP A 608 -12.81 8.42 -32.76
CA ASP A 608 -11.67 8.87 -31.97
C ASP A 608 -11.54 8.04 -30.69
N ILE A 609 -12.66 7.73 -30.04
CA ILE A 609 -12.69 6.93 -28.81
C ILE A 609 -12.29 5.48 -29.08
N ASP A 610 -12.84 4.89 -30.15
CA ASP A 610 -12.57 3.52 -30.57
C ASP A 610 -12.71 3.42 -32.09
N PRO A 611 -11.62 3.26 -32.85
CA PRO A 611 -11.69 3.12 -34.31
C PRO A 611 -12.57 1.95 -34.75
N ASP A 612 -12.68 0.91 -33.92
CA ASP A 612 -13.48 -0.28 -34.16
C ASP A 612 -14.84 -0.22 -33.44
N PHE A 613 -15.35 0.96 -33.08
CA PHE A 613 -16.61 1.13 -32.33
C PHE A 613 -17.80 0.40 -32.98
N ALA A 614 -17.80 0.31 -34.31
CA ALA A 614 -18.89 -0.28 -35.09
C ALA A 614 -18.90 -1.82 -35.10
N ARG A 615 -17.87 -2.50 -34.57
CA ARG A 615 -17.69 -3.97 -34.66
C ARG A 615 -18.92 -4.82 -34.27
N GLY A 616 -19.71 -4.39 -33.29
CA GLY A 616 -20.94 -5.06 -32.87
C GLY A 616 -22.15 -4.83 -33.79
N SER A 617 -22.07 -3.87 -34.71
CA SER A 617 -23.16 -3.37 -35.55
C SER A 617 -22.89 -3.40 -37.06
N SER A 618 -21.62 -3.56 -37.47
CA SER A 618 -21.22 -3.80 -38.86
C SER A 618 -21.75 -5.17 -39.33
N GLY A 619 -22.82 -5.13 -40.10
CA GLY A 619 -23.49 -6.29 -40.67
C GLY A 619 -22.77 -6.84 -41.91
N GLU A 620 -21.82 -7.73 -41.69
CA GLU A 620 -21.54 -8.91 -42.51
C GLU A 620 -20.58 -9.79 -41.69
N SER A 621 -20.98 -11.04 -41.43
CA SER A 621 -20.55 -11.81 -40.27
C SER A 621 -19.03 -12.08 -40.28
N SER A 622 -18.25 -11.33 -39.48
CA SER A 622 -16.86 -11.71 -39.14
C SER A 622 -16.81 -13.18 -38.67
N CYS A 623 -17.86 -13.64 -37.98
CA CYS A 623 -18.07 -15.05 -37.62
C CYS A 623 -18.06 -16.00 -38.83
N ARG A 624 -18.77 -15.66 -39.92
CA ARG A 624 -18.84 -16.47 -41.13
C ARG A 624 -17.50 -16.44 -41.85
N LEU A 625 -16.90 -15.26 -42.04
CA LEU A 625 -15.56 -15.14 -42.62
C LEU A 625 -14.47 -15.91 -41.85
N LEU A 626 -14.59 -15.99 -40.52
CA LEU A 626 -13.60 -16.67 -39.66
C LEU A 626 -13.79 -18.19 -39.57
N LEU A 627 -15.00 -18.70 -39.82
CA LEU A 627 -15.38 -20.09 -39.58
C LEU A 627 -15.82 -20.84 -40.85
N ASP A 628 -16.03 -20.14 -41.96
CA ASP A 628 -16.38 -20.73 -43.25
C ASP A 628 -15.29 -21.71 -43.73
N GLY A 629 -15.72 -22.89 -44.17
CA GLY A 629 -14.83 -24.00 -44.52
C GLY A 629 -14.00 -24.59 -43.37
N LEU A 630 -14.26 -24.24 -42.10
CA LEU A 630 -13.65 -24.86 -40.91
C LEU A 630 -14.64 -25.69 -40.10
N VAL A 631 -15.92 -25.31 -40.09
CA VAL A 631 -17.00 -25.97 -39.34
C VAL A 631 -18.28 -26.04 -40.17
N ALA A 632 -19.22 -26.91 -39.78
CA ALA A 632 -20.49 -27.05 -40.47
C ALA A 632 -21.34 -25.76 -40.41
N GLU A 633 -22.09 -25.49 -41.49
CA GLU A 633 -22.92 -24.28 -41.64
C GLU A 633 -23.94 -24.07 -40.51
N LYS A 634 -24.46 -25.18 -39.94
CA LYS A 634 -25.36 -25.15 -38.78
C LYS A 634 -24.72 -24.51 -37.55
N ILE A 635 -23.42 -24.72 -37.35
CA ILE A 635 -22.65 -24.15 -36.22
C ILE A 635 -22.46 -22.65 -36.45
N ILE A 636 -22.10 -22.25 -37.67
CA ILE A 636 -21.97 -20.84 -38.04
C ILE A 636 -23.29 -20.09 -37.80
N THR A 637 -24.41 -20.65 -38.27
CA THR A 637 -25.76 -20.09 -38.07
C THR A 637 -26.10 -19.92 -36.58
N ARG A 638 -25.67 -20.87 -35.74
CA ARG A 638 -25.88 -20.81 -34.29
C ARG A 638 -25.05 -19.72 -33.63
N LEU A 639 -23.81 -19.52 -34.05
CA LEU A 639 -22.94 -18.46 -33.56
C LEU A 639 -23.40 -17.07 -34.02
N GLU A 640 -23.91 -16.94 -35.25
CA GLU A 640 -24.53 -15.71 -35.74
C GLU A 640 -25.75 -15.29 -34.90
N ARG A 641 -26.41 -16.24 -34.23
CA ARG A 641 -27.48 -15.94 -33.26
C ARG A 641 -26.94 -15.12 -32.08
N TYR A 642 -25.74 -15.38 -31.59
CA TYR A 642 -25.15 -14.62 -30.47
C TYR A 642 -24.87 -13.18 -30.87
N GLN A 643 -24.40 -12.96 -32.10
CA GLN A 643 -24.22 -11.62 -32.65
C GLN A 643 -25.57 -10.88 -32.72
N LYS A 644 -26.62 -11.52 -33.24
CA LYS A 644 -27.97 -10.94 -33.30
C LYS A 644 -28.54 -10.64 -31.91
N LEU A 645 -28.33 -11.52 -30.94
CA LEU A 645 -28.74 -11.30 -29.54
C LEU A 645 -27.99 -10.13 -28.90
N SER A 646 -26.68 -10.02 -29.14
CA SER A 646 -25.88 -8.88 -28.68
C SER A 646 -26.38 -7.57 -29.30
N MET A 647 -26.61 -7.53 -30.61
CA MET A 647 -27.16 -6.36 -31.30
C MET A 647 -28.53 -5.94 -30.74
N ALA A 648 -29.40 -6.91 -30.48
CA ALA A 648 -30.70 -6.66 -29.85
C ALA A 648 -30.54 -6.10 -28.42
N ALA A 649 -29.62 -6.66 -27.63
CA ALA A 649 -29.33 -6.19 -26.28
C ALA A 649 -28.92 -4.70 -26.27
N HIS A 650 -27.99 -4.32 -27.14
CA HIS A 650 -27.57 -2.91 -27.29
C HIS A 650 -28.73 -2.00 -27.70
N ARG A 651 -29.60 -2.44 -28.63
CA ARG A 651 -30.77 -1.66 -29.08
C ARG A 651 -31.77 -1.41 -27.95
N TYR A 652 -31.96 -2.38 -27.06
CA TYR A 652 -32.91 -2.27 -25.94
C TYR A 652 -32.26 -1.84 -24.61
N LYS A 653 -30.99 -1.41 -24.63
CA LYS A 653 -30.21 -1.02 -23.43
C LYS A 653 -30.16 -2.12 -22.36
N VAL A 654 -30.19 -3.37 -22.78
CA VAL A 654 -29.99 -4.55 -21.92
C VAL A 654 -28.52 -4.96 -22.03
N GLU A 655 -27.91 -5.37 -20.93
CA GLU A 655 -26.53 -5.89 -21.00
C GLU A 655 -26.49 -7.18 -21.83
N PRO A 656 -25.62 -7.26 -22.88
CA PRO A 656 -25.49 -8.45 -23.71
C PRO A 656 -25.17 -9.73 -22.93
N ARG A 657 -24.55 -9.58 -21.75
CA ARG A 657 -24.12 -10.67 -20.85
C ARG A 657 -25.28 -11.46 -20.25
N VAL A 658 -26.47 -10.89 -20.21
CA VAL A 658 -27.67 -11.58 -19.74
C VAL A 658 -28.24 -12.52 -20.80
N LEU A 659 -27.97 -12.24 -22.09
CA LEU A 659 -28.62 -12.90 -23.22
C LEU A 659 -27.68 -13.84 -24.00
N VAL A 660 -26.37 -13.58 -23.99
CA VAL A 660 -25.39 -14.38 -24.71
C VAL A 660 -24.75 -15.42 -23.76
N PRO A 661 -24.75 -16.73 -24.11
CA PRO A 661 -24.16 -17.77 -23.27
C PRO A 661 -22.65 -17.58 -23.08
N THR A 662 -22.17 -17.68 -21.83
CA THR A 662 -20.74 -17.61 -21.49
C THR A 662 -20.13 -18.96 -21.15
N CYS A 663 -20.93 -19.98 -20.88
CA CYS A 663 -20.47 -21.34 -20.60
C CYS A 663 -20.94 -22.25 -21.72
N ILE A 664 -20.02 -22.74 -22.55
CA ILE A 664 -20.32 -23.47 -23.78
C ILE A 664 -19.58 -24.81 -23.80
N VAL A 665 -20.21 -25.83 -24.38
CA VAL A 665 -19.64 -27.18 -24.52
C VAL A 665 -19.50 -27.52 -25.99
N PHE A 666 -18.29 -27.87 -26.41
CA PHE A 666 -17.99 -28.36 -27.75
C PHE A 666 -17.80 -29.87 -27.69
N LYS A 667 -18.77 -30.61 -28.22
CA LYS A 667 -18.77 -32.08 -28.21
C LYS A 667 -18.77 -32.65 -29.62
N GLY A 668 -18.07 -33.75 -29.86
CA GLY A 668 -18.06 -34.42 -31.17
C GLY A 668 -16.86 -35.34 -31.38
N PRO A 669 -16.82 -36.12 -32.47
CA PRO A 669 -15.72 -37.02 -32.80
C PRO A 669 -14.37 -36.30 -32.91
N PRO A 670 -13.23 -36.99 -32.72
CA PRO A 670 -11.91 -36.36 -32.84
C PRO A 670 -11.66 -35.90 -34.29
N GLY A 671 -10.85 -34.83 -34.43
CA GLY A 671 -10.50 -34.28 -35.75
C GLY A 671 -11.60 -33.49 -36.47
N THR A 672 -12.70 -33.13 -35.80
CA THR A 672 -13.82 -32.34 -36.37
C THR A 672 -13.63 -30.81 -36.29
N GLY A 673 -12.48 -30.33 -35.81
CA GLY A 673 -12.17 -28.89 -35.74
C GLY A 673 -12.60 -28.17 -34.46
N LYS A 674 -13.05 -28.89 -33.41
CA LYS A 674 -13.49 -28.31 -32.12
C LYS A 674 -12.50 -27.29 -31.53
N THR A 675 -11.25 -27.68 -31.33
CA THR A 675 -10.20 -26.82 -30.74
C THR A 675 -9.93 -25.60 -31.63
N THR A 676 -9.89 -25.79 -32.95
CA THR A 676 -9.72 -24.69 -33.92
C THR A 676 -10.86 -23.69 -33.85
N ALA A 677 -12.11 -24.17 -33.80
CA ALA A 677 -13.30 -23.33 -33.67
C ALA A 677 -13.32 -22.58 -32.32
N ALA A 678 -12.90 -23.22 -31.24
CA ALA A 678 -12.83 -22.62 -29.92
C ALA A 678 -11.79 -21.49 -29.87
N HIS A 679 -10.63 -21.63 -30.51
CA HIS A 679 -9.64 -20.55 -30.62
C HIS A 679 -10.16 -19.36 -31.43
N LYS A 680 -10.95 -19.58 -32.48
CA LYS A 680 -11.58 -18.50 -33.24
C LYS A 680 -12.70 -17.81 -32.46
N MET A 681 -13.19 -18.43 -31.39
CA MET A 681 -14.23 -17.89 -30.53
C MET A 681 -13.79 -16.64 -29.77
N GLY A 682 -12.50 -16.51 -29.45
CA GLY A 682 -11.95 -15.28 -28.86
C GLY A 682 -12.21 -14.06 -29.75
N LYS A 683 -11.87 -14.18 -31.02
CA LYS A 683 -12.12 -13.13 -32.02
C LYS A 683 -13.61 -12.87 -32.24
N VAL A 684 -14.43 -13.92 -32.27
CA VAL A 684 -15.89 -13.77 -32.38
C VAL A 684 -16.47 -12.95 -31.22
N PHE A 685 -16.15 -13.28 -29.97
CA PHE A 685 -16.65 -12.55 -28.82
C PHE A 685 -16.04 -11.14 -28.69
N TYR A 686 -14.81 -10.93 -29.18
CA TYR A 686 -14.21 -9.61 -29.31
C TYR A 686 -14.95 -8.74 -30.34
N ASP A 687 -15.19 -9.26 -31.54
CA ASP A 687 -15.86 -8.58 -32.64
C ASP A 687 -17.32 -8.23 -32.28
N ILE A 688 -18.01 -9.10 -31.53
CA ILE A 688 -19.37 -8.84 -31.02
C ILE A 688 -19.38 -7.76 -29.91
N GLY A 689 -18.21 -7.34 -29.41
CA GLY A 689 -18.06 -6.35 -28.35
C GLY A 689 -18.26 -6.90 -26.94
N PHE A 690 -18.25 -8.23 -26.78
CA PHE A 690 -18.39 -8.90 -25.49
C PHE A 690 -17.10 -8.85 -24.67
N LEU A 691 -15.96 -9.12 -25.33
CA LEU A 691 -14.63 -9.13 -24.73
C LEU A 691 -13.83 -7.88 -25.06
N SER A 692 -12.81 -7.65 -24.24
CA SER A 692 -11.90 -6.50 -24.37
C SER A 692 -10.64 -6.81 -25.18
N THR A 693 -10.43 -8.08 -25.52
CA THR A 693 -9.32 -8.66 -26.29
C THR A 693 -9.81 -9.94 -26.97
N ASP A 694 -9.20 -10.32 -28.09
CA ASP A 694 -9.44 -11.60 -28.78
C ASP A 694 -8.57 -12.76 -28.23
N GLU A 695 -7.76 -12.48 -27.20
CA GLU A 695 -6.91 -13.48 -26.55
C GLU A 695 -7.71 -14.66 -25.96
N VAL A 696 -7.16 -15.86 -26.17
CA VAL A 696 -7.72 -17.12 -25.68
C VAL A 696 -6.69 -17.82 -24.81
N ILE A 697 -7.10 -18.26 -23.63
CA ILE A 697 -6.30 -19.09 -22.74
C ILE A 697 -6.75 -20.54 -22.93
N SER A 698 -5.83 -21.41 -23.36
CA SER A 698 -6.08 -22.84 -23.48
C SER A 698 -5.35 -23.59 -22.37
N CYS A 699 -6.04 -24.49 -21.70
CA CYS A 699 -5.47 -25.36 -20.69
C CYS A 699 -6.08 -26.77 -20.76
N THR A 700 -5.37 -27.74 -20.22
CA THR A 700 -5.86 -29.09 -19.98
C THR A 700 -6.25 -29.27 -18.51
N VAL A 701 -6.92 -30.37 -18.17
CA VAL A 701 -7.28 -30.64 -16.76
C VAL A 701 -6.03 -30.79 -15.88
N SER A 702 -4.89 -31.23 -16.43
CA SER A 702 -3.60 -31.30 -15.73
C SER A 702 -3.06 -29.93 -15.31
N ASP A 703 -3.46 -28.86 -16.00
CA ASP A 703 -3.08 -27.49 -15.66
C ASP A 703 -3.94 -26.90 -14.53
N LEU A 704 -5.10 -27.51 -14.25
CA LEU A 704 -6.01 -27.13 -13.17
C LEU A 704 -5.74 -27.93 -11.89
N VAL A 705 -5.40 -29.21 -12.07
CA VAL A 705 -5.18 -30.17 -10.98
C VAL A 705 -3.77 -30.07 -10.38
N GLY A 706 -3.69 -30.13 -9.05
CA GLY A 706 -2.43 -30.20 -8.30
C GLY A 706 -1.85 -31.62 -8.24
N GLN A 707 -0.56 -31.74 -7.91
CA GLN A 707 0.10 -33.04 -7.70
C GLN A 707 0.01 -33.49 -6.23
N TYR A 708 -0.26 -32.54 -5.32
CA TYR A 708 -0.35 -32.76 -3.88
C TYR A 708 -1.65 -32.14 -3.32
N VAL A 709 -2.12 -32.66 -2.20
CA VAL A 709 -3.29 -32.15 -1.47
C VAL A 709 -3.14 -30.66 -1.15
N GLY A 710 -4.18 -29.87 -1.41
CA GLY A 710 -4.22 -28.43 -1.16
C GLY A 710 -3.67 -27.55 -2.28
N GLN A 711 -3.13 -28.12 -3.37
CA GLN A 711 -2.61 -27.33 -4.51
C GLN A 711 -3.63 -27.10 -5.63
N THR A 712 -4.67 -27.94 -5.74
CA THR A 712 -5.61 -27.89 -6.86
C THR A 712 -6.46 -26.63 -6.87
N ALA A 713 -7.06 -26.26 -5.74
CA ALA A 713 -7.88 -25.04 -5.67
C ALA A 713 -7.10 -23.76 -6.02
N PRO A 714 -5.90 -23.47 -5.46
CA PRO A 714 -5.08 -22.32 -5.86
C PRO A 714 -4.71 -22.32 -7.35
N LYS A 715 -4.35 -23.48 -7.90
CA LYS A 715 -3.94 -23.63 -9.30
C LYS A 715 -5.10 -23.38 -10.27
N THR A 716 -6.26 -23.97 -9.98
CA THR A 716 -7.52 -23.75 -10.72
C THR A 716 -7.92 -22.28 -10.67
N LYS A 717 -7.93 -21.68 -9.47
CA LYS A 717 -8.26 -20.25 -9.28
C LYS A 717 -7.32 -19.33 -10.05
N THR A 718 -6.02 -19.64 -10.08
CA THR A 718 -5.03 -18.85 -10.83
C THR A 718 -5.32 -18.87 -12.33
N GLN A 719 -5.66 -20.02 -12.91
CA GLN A 719 -6.00 -20.10 -14.33
C GLN A 719 -7.31 -19.36 -14.65
N LEU A 720 -8.32 -19.47 -13.78
CA LEU A 720 -9.58 -18.76 -13.95
C LEU A 720 -9.42 -17.24 -13.84
N GLN A 721 -8.61 -16.76 -12.89
CA GLN A 721 -8.28 -15.34 -12.75
C GLN A 721 -7.53 -14.80 -13.96
N LYS A 722 -6.60 -15.56 -14.55
CA LYS A 722 -5.90 -15.18 -15.79
C LYS A 722 -6.87 -15.01 -16.96
N ALA A 723 -7.96 -15.76 -16.97
CA ALA A 723 -8.95 -15.77 -18.04
C ALA A 723 -10.09 -14.74 -17.87
N LEU A 724 -10.11 -13.96 -16.79
CA LEU A 724 -11.08 -12.87 -16.62
C LEU A 724 -10.96 -11.85 -17.76
N GLY A 725 -12.08 -11.58 -18.43
CA GLY A 725 -12.18 -10.73 -19.61
C GLY A 725 -11.71 -11.38 -20.92
N LYS A 726 -11.49 -12.71 -20.93
CA LYS A 726 -11.01 -13.52 -22.07
C LYS A 726 -11.85 -14.80 -22.25
N VAL A 727 -11.50 -15.60 -23.26
CA VAL A 727 -12.01 -16.98 -23.43
C VAL A 727 -11.06 -17.98 -22.77
N LEU A 728 -11.59 -18.88 -21.94
CA LEU A 728 -10.89 -20.04 -21.38
C LEU A 728 -11.36 -21.30 -22.09
N ILE A 729 -10.43 -22.02 -22.70
CA ILE A 729 -10.64 -23.35 -23.27
C ILE A 729 -10.10 -24.39 -22.29
N ILE A 730 -10.94 -25.35 -21.94
CA ILE A 730 -10.54 -26.56 -21.22
C ILE A 730 -10.64 -27.73 -22.18
N ASP A 731 -9.50 -28.15 -22.73
CA ASP A 731 -9.43 -29.32 -23.61
C ASP A 731 -9.44 -30.61 -22.80
N ASP A 732 -9.94 -31.69 -23.41
CA ASP A 732 -10.15 -32.99 -22.77
C ASP A 732 -10.90 -32.90 -21.43
N ALA A 733 -11.97 -32.10 -21.39
CA ALA A 733 -12.71 -31.76 -20.18
C ALA A 733 -13.28 -32.99 -19.44
N HIS A 734 -13.43 -34.13 -20.12
CA HIS A 734 -13.87 -35.39 -19.53
C HIS A 734 -12.97 -35.89 -18.39
N GLN A 735 -11.70 -35.48 -18.33
CA GLN A 735 -10.81 -35.79 -17.22
C GLN A 735 -11.27 -35.16 -15.90
N LEU A 736 -12.20 -34.20 -15.93
CA LEU A 736 -12.87 -33.68 -14.74
C LEU A 736 -13.87 -34.67 -14.14
N LYS A 737 -14.16 -35.82 -14.74
CA LYS A 737 -15.20 -36.76 -14.28
C LYS A 737 -14.85 -37.40 -12.93
N GLU A 738 -13.68 -38.05 -12.85
CA GLU A 738 -13.30 -38.93 -11.72
C GLU A 738 -11.95 -38.53 -11.11
N GLY A 739 -11.80 -38.77 -9.80
CA GLY A 739 -10.59 -38.46 -9.04
C GLY A 739 -10.77 -37.31 -8.03
N TYR A 740 -10.10 -37.42 -6.88
CA TYR A 740 -10.21 -36.45 -5.79
C TYR A 740 -9.86 -35.03 -6.24
N TYR A 741 -8.71 -34.86 -6.90
CA TYR A 741 -8.28 -33.54 -7.38
C TYR A 741 -9.14 -33.00 -8.52
N ALA A 742 -9.62 -33.85 -9.44
CA ALA A 742 -10.55 -33.45 -10.49
C ALA A 742 -11.90 -32.97 -9.91
N SER A 743 -12.33 -33.56 -8.79
CA SER A 743 -13.50 -33.12 -8.02
C SER A 743 -13.30 -31.72 -7.43
N GLU A 744 -12.16 -31.52 -6.78
CA GLU A 744 -11.77 -30.23 -6.22
C GLU A 744 -11.72 -29.12 -7.29
N ALA A 745 -11.08 -29.40 -8.45
CA ALA A 745 -10.98 -28.45 -9.55
C ALA A 745 -12.34 -28.05 -10.13
N ALA A 746 -13.26 -29.00 -10.34
CA ALA A 746 -14.58 -28.67 -10.88
C ALA A 746 -15.48 -27.93 -9.87
N ASN A 747 -15.35 -28.24 -8.59
CA ASN A 747 -16.05 -27.51 -7.54
C ASN A 747 -15.57 -26.06 -7.49
N GLU A 748 -14.25 -25.84 -7.55
CA GLU A 748 -13.69 -24.49 -7.62
C GLU A 748 -14.10 -23.77 -8.92
N LEU A 749 -14.12 -24.45 -10.07
CA LEU A 749 -14.64 -23.91 -11.33
C LEU A 749 -16.10 -23.45 -11.19
N THR A 750 -16.96 -24.30 -10.62
CA THR A 750 -18.38 -24.00 -10.40
C THR A 750 -18.54 -22.83 -9.44
N MET A 751 -17.83 -22.85 -8.30
CA MET A 751 -17.86 -21.78 -7.31
C MET A 751 -17.34 -20.46 -7.88
N PHE A 752 -16.30 -20.50 -8.71
CA PHE A 752 -15.73 -19.29 -9.30
C PHE A 752 -16.70 -18.65 -10.29
N LEU A 753 -17.35 -19.44 -11.15
CA LEU A 753 -18.28 -18.95 -12.17
C LEU A 753 -19.62 -18.46 -11.59
N THR A 754 -20.02 -18.97 -10.42
CA THR A 754 -21.27 -18.59 -9.73
C THR A 754 -21.14 -17.38 -8.80
N ARG A 755 -19.93 -16.92 -8.48
CA ARG A 755 -19.73 -15.68 -7.71
C ARG A 755 -20.19 -14.48 -8.52
N GLU A 756 -21.00 -13.61 -7.90
CA GLU A 756 -21.49 -12.36 -8.50
C GLU A 756 -20.35 -11.50 -9.08
N GLU A 757 -19.18 -11.52 -8.44
CA GLU A 757 -18.00 -10.79 -8.89
C GLU A 757 -17.43 -11.28 -10.22
N ASN A 758 -17.71 -12.52 -10.64
CA ASN A 758 -17.10 -13.19 -11.80
C ASN A 758 -18.13 -13.58 -12.88
N THR A 759 -19.41 -13.68 -12.53
CA THR A 759 -20.47 -14.11 -13.45
C THR A 759 -20.51 -13.20 -14.68
N GLY A 760 -20.50 -13.81 -15.87
CA GLY A 760 -20.53 -13.08 -17.15
C GLY A 760 -19.25 -12.35 -17.53
N LYS A 761 -18.16 -12.44 -16.75
CA LYS A 761 -16.87 -11.79 -17.04
C LYS A 761 -15.85 -12.68 -17.74
N ILE A 762 -16.18 -13.95 -17.96
CA ILE A 762 -15.32 -14.95 -18.60
C ILE A 762 -16.19 -15.82 -19.51
N VAL A 763 -15.67 -16.19 -20.68
CA VAL A 763 -16.28 -17.21 -21.52
C VAL A 763 -15.51 -18.51 -21.33
N VAL A 764 -16.18 -19.58 -20.91
CA VAL A 764 -15.55 -20.90 -20.71
C VAL A 764 -16.08 -21.88 -21.74
N ILE A 765 -15.17 -22.56 -22.45
CA ILE A 765 -15.46 -23.57 -23.45
C ILE A 765 -14.88 -24.91 -22.99
N LEU A 766 -15.74 -25.90 -22.73
CA LEU A 766 -15.33 -27.27 -22.47
C LEU A 766 -15.28 -28.05 -23.79
N ILE A 767 -14.16 -28.73 -24.06
CA ILE A 767 -13.99 -29.53 -25.28
C ILE A 767 -13.86 -31.01 -24.92
N GLY A 768 -14.57 -31.87 -25.64
CA GLY A 768 -14.44 -33.33 -25.49
C GLY A 768 -15.19 -34.14 -26.54
N GLN A 769 -15.12 -35.47 -26.43
CA GLN A 769 -15.93 -36.37 -27.25
C GLN A 769 -17.36 -36.45 -26.70
N THR A 770 -18.34 -36.72 -27.57
CA THR A 770 -19.78 -36.71 -27.22
C THR A 770 -20.09 -37.55 -26.00
N TYR A 771 -19.73 -38.84 -26.02
CA TYR A 771 -20.01 -39.76 -24.92
C TYR A 771 -19.28 -39.36 -23.62
N GLN A 772 -18.05 -38.87 -23.73
CA GLN A 772 -17.22 -38.51 -22.57
C GLN A 772 -17.75 -37.26 -21.85
N ILE A 773 -18.22 -36.28 -22.61
CA ILE A 773 -18.85 -35.07 -22.08
C ILE A 773 -20.20 -35.41 -21.43
N GLU A 774 -20.99 -36.27 -22.05
CA GLU A 774 -22.26 -36.72 -21.48
C GLU A 774 -22.05 -37.44 -20.13
N GLU A 775 -21.05 -38.33 -20.07
CA GLU A 775 -20.64 -38.96 -18.80
C GLU A 775 -20.17 -37.94 -17.75
N LEU A 776 -19.42 -36.91 -18.15
CA LEU A 776 -18.99 -35.83 -17.26
C LEU A 776 -20.19 -35.06 -16.70
N MET A 777 -21.16 -34.70 -17.54
CA MET A 777 -22.35 -33.95 -17.11
C MET A 777 -23.22 -34.76 -16.15
N VAL A 778 -23.35 -36.07 -16.37
CA VAL A 778 -24.04 -36.99 -15.45
C VAL A 778 -23.27 -37.10 -14.12
N ALA A 779 -21.94 -37.24 -14.16
CA ALA A 779 -21.12 -37.35 -12.96
C ALA A 779 -21.07 -36.04 -12.14
N ARG A 780 -21.28 -34.88 -12.78
CA ARG A 780 -21.15 -33.55 -12.18
C ARG A 780 -22.37 -32.66 -12.50
N PRO A 781 -23.52 -32.86 -11.82
CA PRO A 781 -24.75 -32.09 -12.10
C PRO A 781 -24.58 -30.57 -11.98
N ALA A 782 -23.70 -30.11 -11.07
CA ALA A 782 -23.42 -28.69 -10.89
C ALA A 782 -22.76 -28.02 -12.13
N LEU A 783 -21.92 -28.76 -12.86
CA LEU A 783 -21.39 -28.28 -14.14
C LEU A 783 -22.48 -28.26 -15.22
N SER A 784 -23.32 -29.30 -15.27
CA SER A 784 -24.43 -29.37 -16.22
C SER A 784 -25.40 -28.19 -16.08
N GLY A 785 -25.66 -27.72 -14.85
CA GLY A 785 -26.49 -26.54 -14.61
C GLY A 785 -25.90 -25.21 -15.11
N LEU A 786 -24.57 -25.11 -15.23
CA LEU A 786 -23.88 -23.91 -15.74
C LEU A 786 -23.66 -23.96 -17.26
N PHE A 787 -23.35 -25.13 -17.80
CA PHE A 787 -23.00 -25.37 -19.19
C PHE A 787 -24.22 -25.81 -20.01
N THR A 788 -25.21 -24.93 -20.12
CA THR A 788 -26.49 -25.22 -20.81
C THR A 788 -26.38 -25.17 -22.34
N GLU A 789 -25.35 -24.52 -22.88
CA GLU A 789 -25.17 -24.35 -24.32
C GLU A 789 -24.22 -25.41 -24.89
N GLU A 790 -24.76 -26.31 -25.71
CA GLU A 790 -24.01 -27.39 -26.35
C GLU A 790 -23.93 -27.22 -27.87
N ILE A 791 -22.72 -27.28 -28.41
CA ILE A 791 -22.42 -27.28 -29.85
C ILE A 791 -21.85 -28.66 -30.23
N ALA A 792 -22.63 -29.40 -31.01
CA ALA A 792 -22.24 -30.71 -31.53
C ALA A 792 -21.51 -30.56 -32.88
N PHE A 793 -20.30 -31.11 -32.94
CA PHE A 793 -19.50 -31.22 -34.16
C PHE A 793 -19.70 -32.61 -34.75
N GLU A 794 -20.32 -32.68 -35.93
CA GLU A 794 -20.60 -33.91 -36.66
C GLU A 794 -19.37 -34.35 -37.48
N ASP A 795 -19.34 -35.60 -37.93
CA ASP A 795 -18.30 -36.09 -38.83
C ASP A 795 -18.30 -35.32 -40.16
N ILE A 796 -17.11 -35.03 -40.67
CA ILE A 796 -16.93 -34.31 -41.94
C ILE A 796 -17.51 -35.17 -43.05
N ASN A 797 -18.42 -34.61 -43.86
CA ASN A 797 -19.02 -35.35 -44.97
C ASN A 797 -18.00 -35.60 -46.10
N SER A 798 -18.30 -36.51 -47.02
CA SER A 798 -17.34 -36.92 -48.06
C SER A 798 -17.00 -35.78 -49.03
N ARG A 799 -17.94 -34.86 -49.30
CA ARG A 799 -17.72 -33.69 -50.15
C ARG A 799 -16.84 -32.64 -49.46
N ASP A 800 -17.04 -32.42 -48.16
CA ASP A 800 -16.23 -31.52 -47.35
C ASP A 800 -14.84 -32.11 -47.11
N SER A 801 -14.74 -33.45 -47.01
CA SER A 801 -13.46 -34.17 -46.92
C SER A 801 -12.62 -33.98 -48.18
N MET A 802 -13.24 -33.98 -49.36
CA MET A 802 -12.59 -33.69 -50.64
C MET A 802 -12.09 -32.25 -50.72
N SER A 803 -12.92 -31.30 -50.29
CA SER A 803 -12.57 -29.87 -50.24
C SER A 803 -11.41 -29.61 -49.27
N LEU A 804 -11.42 -30.28 -48.11
CA LEU A 804 -10.33 -30.22 -47.14
C LEU A 804 -9.05 -30.86 -47.68
N LEU A 805 -9.14 -32.02 -48.34
CA LEU A 805 -7.98 -32.67 -48.97
C LEU A 805 -7.34 -31.76 -50.03
N GLN A 806 -8.16 -31.14 -50.89
CA GLN A 806 -7.68 -30.19 -51.90
C GLN A 806 -6.95 -29.01 -51.26
N ARG A 807 -7.52 -28.43 -50.19
CA ARG A 807 -6.89 -27.33 -49.45
C ARG A 807 -5.56 -27.74 -48.81
N GLU A 808 -5.53 -28.90 -48.16
CA GLU A 808 -4.32 -29.43 -47.51
C GLU A 808 -3.20 -29.78 -48.51
N LEU A 809 -3.54 -30.25 -49.71
CA LEU A 809 -2.58 -30.45 -50.80
C LEU A 809 -2.06 -29.12 -51.35
N ALA A 810 -2.96 -28.14 -51.57
CA ALA A 810 -2.58 -26.80 -52.03
C ALA A 810 -1.64 -26.09 -51.02
N ASN A 811 -1.90 -26.20 -49.72
CA ASN A 811 -1.02 -25.70 -48.66
C ASN A 811 0.40 -26.32 -48.73
N ARG A 812 0.51 -27.53 -49.27
CA ARG A 812 1.77 -28.25 -49.49
C ARG A 812 2.32 -28.08 -50.92
N HIS A 813 1.79 -27.10 -51.66
CA HIS A 813 2.21 -26.74 -53.01
C HIS A 813 1.97 -27.87 -54.05
N VAL A 814 1.08 -28.83 -53.74
CA VAL A 814 0.67 -29.91 -54.65
C VAL A 814 -0.70 -29.58 -55.23
N GLN A 815 -0.79 -29.44 -56.54
CA GLN A 815 -2.06 -29.18 -57.22
C GLN A 815 -2.77 -30.47 -57.58
N ALA A 816 -4.06 -30.58 -57.26
CA ALA A 816 -4.93 -31.70 -57.65
C ALA A 816 -6.18 -31.18 -58.39
N PRO A 817 -6.06 -30.75 -59.66
CA PRO A 817 -7.15 -30.09 -60.39
C PRO A 817 -8.41 -30.95 -60.52
N PHE A 818 -8.24 -32.28 -60.54
CA PHE A 818 -9.34 -33.22 -60.65
C PHE A 818 -10.25 -33.27 -59.41
N LEU A 819 -9.79 -32.76 -58.26
CA LEU A 819 -10.59 -32.65 -57.03
C LEU A 819 -11.54 -31.44 -57.04
N LYS A 820 -11.39 -30.51 -58.00
CA LYS A 820 -12.15 -29.24 -58.04
C LYS A 820 -13.56 -29.39 -58.62
N TYR A 821 -13.77 -30.35 -59.53
CA TYR A 821 -15.00 -30.44 -60.31
C TYR A 821 -15.66 -31.82 -60.15
N SER A 822 -16.91 -31.83 -59.69
CA SER A 822 -17.63 -33.06 -59.34
C SER A 822 -17.98 -33.97 -60.52
N TYR A 823 -17.88 -33.47 -61.75
CA TYR A 823 -18.14 -34.22 -62.98
C TYR A 823 -16.91 -35.01 -63.49
N LEU A 824 -15.73 -34.83 -62.89
CA LEU A 824 -14.52 -35.53 -63.31
C LEU A 824 -14.50 -36.96 -62.75
N GLU A 825 -14.09 -37.92 -63.56
CA GLU A 825 -14.06 -39.33 -63.18
C GLU A 825 -13.17 -39.58 -61.94
N GLY A 826 -12.01 -38.91 -61.87
CA GLY A 826 -11.11 -38.96 -60.71
C GLY A 826 -11.77 -38.46 -59.42
N TYR A 827 -12.62 -37.42 -59.50
CA TYR A 827 -13.38 -36.93 -58.35
C TYR A 827 -14.34 -38.00 -57.82
N MET A 828 -15.12 -38.62 -58.70
CA MET A 828 -16.12 -39.63 -58.31
C MET A 828 -15.47 -40.89 -57.73
N LYS A 829 -14.32 -41.31 -58.28
CA LYS A 829 -13.55 -42.45 -57.75
C LYS A 829 -13.03 -42.17 -56.34
N VAL A 830 -12.42 -41.01 -56.12
CA VAL A 830 -11.89 -40.63 -54.79
C VAL A 830 -13.02 -40.44 -53.77
N LEU A 831 -14.16 -39.87 -54.19
CA LEU A 831 -15.34 -39.71 -53.34
C LEU A 831 -15.87 -41.07 -52.83
N LYS A 832 -15.97 -42.08 -53.69
CA LYS A 832 -16.38 -43.45 -53.29
C LYS A 832 -15.43 -44.06 -52.26
N VAL A 833 -14.12 -43.88 -52.45
CA VAL A 833 -13.12 -44.38 -51.49
C VAL A 833 -13.25 -43.65 -50.15
N PHE A 834 -13.54 -42.35 -50.14
CA PHE A 834 -13.84 -41.62 -48.91
C PHE A 834 -15.11 -42.10 -48.22
N ASP A 835 -16.18 -42.42 -48.95
CA ASP A 835 -17.39 -43.02 -48.37
C ASP A 835 -17.07 -44.35 -47.64
N GLU A 836 -16.21 -45.18 -48.23
CA GLU A 836 -15.74 -46.41 -47.57
C GLU A 836 -14.84 -46.14 -46.35
N ILE A 837 -13.87 -45.22 -46.45
CA ILE A 837 -12.97 -44.88 -45.34
C ILE A 837 -13.74 -44.29 -44.15
N ARG A 838 -14.78 -43.49 -44.39
CA ARG A 838 -15.62 -42.89 -43.33
C ARG A 838 -16.44 -43.92 -42.56
N SER A 839 -16.72 -45.08 -43.16
CA SER A 839 -17.41 -46.18 -42.48
C SER A 839 -16.52 -46.94 -41.47
N LEU A 840 -15.23 -46.63 -41.41
CA LEU A 840 -14.29 -47.26 -40.48
C LEU A 840 -14.42 -46.68 -39.06
N LEU A 841 -14.44 -47.55 -38.05
CA LEU A 841 -14.46 -47.18 -36.63
C LEU A 841 -13.27 -46.32 -36.18
N SER A 842 -12.16 -46.37 -36.93
CA SER A 842 -10.95 -45.60 -36.66
C SER A 842 -10.93 -44.20 -37.27
N TRP A 843 -11.98 -43.80 -38.01
CA TRP A 843 -12.02 -42.53 -38.71
C TRP A 843 -11.84 -41.32 -37.77
N ASN A 844 -10.85 -40.46 -38.07
CA ASN A 844 -10.48 -39.30 -37.24
C ASN A 844 -10.58 -37.98 -38.03
N ASN A 845 -11.55 -37.91 -38.94
CA ASN A 845 -11.92 -36.70 -39.69
C ASN A 845 -10.71 -35.96 -40.29
N ALA A 846 -10.53 -34.67 -39.98
CA ALA A 846 -9.48 -33.83 -40.55
C ALA A 846 -8.06 -34.34 -40.28
N ARG A 847 -7.82 -35.04 -39.16
CA ARG A 847 -6.49 -35.59 -38.83
C ARG A 847 -6.08 -36.65 -39.83
N HIS A 848 -7.02 -37.52 -40.23
CA HIS A 848 -6.78 -38.51 -41.28
C HIS A 848 -6.61 -37.87 -42.65
N ILE A 849 -7.40 -36.84 -42.96
CA ILE A 849 -7.28 -36.11 -44.24
C ILE A 849 -5.91 -35.42 -44.34
N GLN A 850 -5.42 -34.81 -43.26
CA GLN A 850 -4.08 -34.25 -43.18
C GLN A 850 -2.98 -35.30 -43.34
N ALA A 851 -3.14 -36.47 -42.72
CA ALA A 851 -2.23 -37.59 -42.89
C ALA A 851 -2.21 -38.11 -44.34
N PHE A 852 -3.39 -38.21 -44.98
CA PHE A 852 -3.51 -38.57 -46.39
C PHE A 852 -2.86 -37.54 -47.29
N ALA A 853 -3.13 -36.25 -47.10
CA ALA A 853 -2.51 -35.16 -47.86
C ALA A 853 -0.98 -35.18 -47.73
N LYS A 854 -0.46 -35.43 -46.52
CA LYS A 854 0.98 -35.57 -46.28
C LYS A 854 1.57 -36.75 -47.04
N ARG A 855 0.93 -37.92 -47.02
CA ARG A 855 1.42 -39.08 -47.75
C ARG A 855 1.32 -38.91 -49.26
N ILE A 856 0.19 -38.41 -49.75
CA ILE A 856 0.00 -38.11 -51.18
C ILE A 856 1.09 -37.16 -51.66
N ALA A 857 1.36 -36.07 -50.92
CA ALA A 857 2.43 -35.15 -51.26
C ALA A 857 3.81 -35.81 -51.26
N ALA A 858 4.11 -36.68 -50.28
CA ALA A 858 5.38 -37.40 -50.22
C ALA A 858 5.55 -38.41 -51.37
N THR A 859 4.52 -39.19 -51.69
CA THR A 859 4.53 -40.14 -52.82
C THR A 859 4.64 -39.41 -54.15
N HIS A 860 3.89 -38.31 -54.33
CA HIS A 860 3.98 -37.47 -55.52
C HIS A 860 5.37 -36.86 -55.70
N MET A 861 5.98 -36.35 -54.63
CA MET A 861 7.36 -35.84 -54.69
C MET A 861 8.38 -36.93 -55.04
N GLN A 862 8.18 -38.17 -54.60
CA GLN A 862 9.03 -39.31 -54.99
C GLN A 862 8.85 -39.69 -56.46
N GLU A 863 7.61 -39.70 -56.96
CA GLU A 863 7.31 -39.93 -58.39
C GLU A 863 7.97 -38.87 -59.26
N VAL A 864 7.83 -37.59 -58.89
CA VAL A 864 8.46 -36.46 -59.59
C VAL A 864 10.00 -36.56 -59.56
N LEU A 865 10.60 -36.92 -58.42
CA LEU A 865 12.06 -37.13 -58.33
C LEU A 865 12.54 -38.28 -59.23
N HIS A 866 11.78 -39.37 -59.31
CA HIS A 866 12.15 -40.53 -60.13
C HIS A 866 12.00 -40.25 -61.63
N ASP A 867 10.99 -39.46 -62.03
CA ASP A 867 10.82 -39.02 -63.42
C ASP A 867 11.94 -38.04 -63.85
N HIS A 868 12.41 -37.15 -62.96
CA HIS A 868 13.55 -36.27 -63.22
C HIS A 868 14.90 -37.00 -63.34
N GLU A 869 15.08 -38.18 -62.75
CA GLU A 869 16.29 -39.01 -62.97
C GLU A 869 16.33 -39.63 -64.39
N THR A 870 15.23 -39.58 -65.15
CA THR A 870 15.12 -40.19 -66.48
C THR A 870 15.06 -39.17 -67.64
N HIS A 871 14.81 -37.89 -67.38
CA HIS A 871 14.70 -36.83 -68.39
C HIS A 871 15.36 -35.52 -67.97
N ASP A 872 16.23 -34.99 -68.84
CA ASP A 872 17.10 -33.83 -68.65
C ASP A 872 16.38 -32.52 -69.05
N ASP A 873 15.26 -32.19 -68.37
CA ASP A 873 14.50 -30.96 -68.63
C ASP A 873 14.34 -30.09 -67.37
N ASP A 874 14.87 -28.87 -67.45
CA ASP A 874 14.74 -27.76 -66.49
C ASP A 874 13.30 -27.22 -66.44
N GLN A 875 12.40 -27.89 -65.69
CA GLN A 875 11.10 -27.32 -65.32
C GLN A 875 10.97 -27.20 -63.79
N ASP A 876 11.12 -25.97 -63.28
CA ASP A 876 10.98 -25.58 -61.85
C ASP A 876 9.55 -25.68 -61.27
N GLN A 877 8.60 -26.33 -61.95
CA GLN A 877 7.21 -26.44 -61.50
C GLN A 877 6.82 -27.89 -61.23
N ILE A 878 6.46 -28.19 -59.97
CA ILE A 878 5.93 -29.49 -59.56
C ILE A 878 4.65 -29.78 -60.37
N PRO A 879 4.60 -30.86 -61.15
CA PRO A 879 3.41 -31.20 -61.94
C PRO A 879 2.21 -31.52 -61.04
N PRO A 880 0.97 -31.37 -61.53
CA PRO A 880 -0.21 -31.70 -60.74
C PRO A 880 -0.27 -33.21 -60.43
N VAL A 881 -0.71 -33.56 -59.22
CA VAL A 881 -0.84 -34.97 -58.81
C VAL A 881 -1.94 -35.67 -59.59
N SER A 882 -1.65 -36.89 -60.04
CA SER A 882 -2.60 -37.71 -60.78
C SER A 882 -3.72 -38.26 -59.87
N ALA A 883 -4.89 -38.55 -60.44
CA ALA A 883 -5.96 -39.21 -59.70
C ALA A 883 -5.56 -40.64 -59.25
N GLU A 884 -4.67 -41.30 -60.00
CA GLU A 884 -4.20 -42.65 -59.72
C GLU A 884 -3.30 -42.67 -58.48
N THR A 885 -2.36 -41.74 -58.36
CA THR A 885 -1.48 -41.58 -57.18
C THR A 885 -2.30 -41.34 -55.91
N VAL A 886 -3.32 -40.47 -55.99
CA VAL A 886 -4.24 -40.20 -54.87
C VAL A 886 -5.06 -41.43 -54.49
N LEU A 887 -5.63 -42.14 -55.47
CA LEU A 887 -6.39 -43.37 -55.24
C LEU A 887 -5.51 -44.49 -54.69
N ALA A 888 -4.29 -44.67 -55.19
CA ALA A 888 -3.34 -45.66 -54.71
C ALA A 888 -3.02 -45.44 -53.23
N CYS A 889 -2.73 -44.19 -52.85
CA CYS A 889 -2.55 -43.82 -51.45
C CYS A 889 -3.79 -44.17 -50.62
N LEU A 890 -4.98 -43.67 -50.99
CA LEU A 890 -6.19 -43.87 -50.18
C LEU A 890 -6.58 -45.36 -50.06
N ASN A 891 -6.44 -46.13 -51.14
CA ASN A 891 -6.71 -47.58 -51.15
C ASN A 891 -5.70 -48.37 -50.31
N GLN A 892 -4.43 -47.96 -50.28
CA GLN A 892 -3.42 -48.58 -49.43
C GLN A 892 -3.77 -48.45 -47.93
N GLU A 893 -4.39 -47.33 -47.53
CA GLU A 893 -4.91 -47.17 -46.15
C GLU A 893 -6.15 -47.99 -45.90
N LEU A 894 -7.09 -47.98 -46.85
CA LEU A 894 -8.27 -48.81 -46.75
C LEU A 894 -7.87 -50.30 -46.56
N PHE A 895 -6.84 -50.77 -47.27
CA PHE A 895 -6.32 -52.13 -47.16
C PHE A 895 -5.55 -52.38 -45.87
N SER A 896 -4.68 -51.45 -45.44
CA SER A 896 -3.95 -51.55 -44.17
C SER A 896 -4.89 -51.58 -42.96
N HIS A 897 -6.01 -50.84 -43.02
CA HIS A 897 -7.01 -50.82 -41.96
C HIS A 897 -7.90 -52.07 -41.96
N LYS A 898 -8.36 -52.53 -43.14
CA LYS A 898 -9.12 -53.80 -43.27
C LYS A 898 -8.30 -55.02 -42.82
N SER A 899 -6.97 -54.98 -42.98
CA SER A 899 -6.06 -56.05 -42.51
C SER A 899 -5.74 -55.97 -41.01
N ARG A 900 -5.72 -54.76 -40.40
CA ARG A 900 -5.63 -54.57 -38.94
C ARG A 900 -6.91 -55.01 -38.23
N SER A 901 -8.09 -54.64 -38.75
CA SER A 901 -9.40 -55.05 -38.22
C SER A 901 -9.62 -56.58 -38.25
N LYS A 902 -9.06 -57.30 -39.24
CA LYS A 902 -9.09 -58.77 -39.29
C LYS A 902 -8.20 -59.45 -38.22
N LYS A 903 -7.16 -58.77 -37.74
CA LYS A 903 -6.27 -59.31 -36.70
C LYS A 903 -6.92 -59.26 -35.31
N ASP A 904 -7.63 -58.17 -34.99
CA ASP A 904 -8.32 -58.01 -33.70
C ASP A 904 -9.42 -59.06 -33.48
N THR A 905 -10.13 -59.48 -34.54
CA THR A 905 -11.14 -60.55 -34.46
C THR A 905 -10.57 -61.96 -34.18
N THR A 906 -9.28 -62.19 -34.46
CA THR A 906 -8.61 -63.49 -34.20
C THR A 906 -8.06 -63.61 -32.79
N ASP A 907 -7.76 -62.50 -32.11
CA ASP A 907 -7.28 -62.51 -30.72
C ASP A 907 -8.44 -62.51 -29.71
N GLU A 908 -9.62 -61.97 -30.05
CA GLU A 908 -10.83 -62.08 -29.21
C GLU A 908 -11.39 -63.52 -29.11
N GLN A 909 -11.18 -64.36 -30.14
CA GLN A 909 -11.63 -65.76 -30.11
C GLN A 909 -10.72 -66.72 -29.34
N LYS A 910 -9.52 -66.30 -28.91
CA LYS A 910 -8.63 -67.11 -28.06
C LYS A 910 -8.73 -66.83 -26.57
N ASN A 911 -9.36 -65.74 -26.15
CA ASN A 911 -9.55 -65.38 -24.73
C ASN A 911 -10.97 -65.63 -24.20
N ALA A 912 -11.86 -66.24 -24.99
CA ALA A 912 -13.20 -66.63 -24.55
C ALA A 912 -13.22 -68.06 -23.95
N SER A 913 -12.45 -68.29 -22.89
CA SER A 913 -12.58 -69.50 -22.06
C SER A 913 -12.21 -69.25 -20.59
N VAL A 914 -12.89 -68.29 -19.95
CA VAL A 914 -13.03 -68.27 -18.48
C VAL A 914 -14.48 -67.90 -18.15
N SER A 915 -15.15 -68.76 -17.39
CA SER A 915 -16.56 -68.62 -16.99
C SER A 915 -16.78 -67.52 -15.93
N PRO A 916 -18.03 -67.08 -15.69
CA PRO A 916 -18.31 -65.92 -14.83
C PRO A 916 -18.33 -66.26 -13.33
N PHE A 917 -17.89 -65.28 -12.53
CA PHE A 917 -18.19 -65.00 -11.12
C PHE A 917 -18.90 -66.07 -10.25
N ASP A 918 -18.21 -66.50 -9.19
CA ASP A 918 -18.79 -67.08 -7.97
C ASP A 918 -19.05 -65.94 -6.94
N PRO A 919 -20.29 -65.67 -6.54
CA PRO A 919 -20.63 -64.60 -5.59
C PRO A 919 -20.66 -65.12 -4.14
N SER A 920 -19.55 -65.69 -3.67
CA SER A 920 -19.44 -66.14 -2.27
C SER A 920 -18.01 -66.11 -1.70
N ALA A 921 -17.41 -64.91 -1.58
CA ALA A 921 -16.24 -64.73 -0.73
C ALA A 921 -16.20 -63.36 -0.03
N ASN A 922 -16.03 -63.42 1.29
CA ASN A 922 -16.28 -62.43 2.33
C ASN A 922 -15.17 -61.33 2.41
N PRO A 923 -15.47 -60.04 2.69
CA PRO A 923 -14.49 -58.96 2.65
C PRO A 923 -13.85 -58.72 4.02
N PHE A 924 -12.86 -59.51 4.42
CA PHE A 924 -11.98 -59.18 5.56
C PHE A 924 -10.65 -59.92 5.44
N ARG A 925 -9.64 -59.27 4.83
CA ARG A 925 -8.20 -59.48 5.04
C ARG A 925 -7.43 -58.62 4.04
N ILE A 926 -6.93 -57.47 4.50
CA ILE A 926 -5.61 -56.87 4.23
C ILE A 926 -5.55 -55.69 5.23
N ALA A 927 -5.26 -56.03 6.47
CA ALA A 927 -4.86 -55.13 7.53
C ALA A 927 -3.84 -55.91 8.35
N ASN A 928 -2.64 -56.06 7.80
CA ASN A 928 -1.39 -56.42 8.48
C ASN A 928 -0.31 -56.69 7.42
N GLU A 929 0.19 -55.64 6.76
CA GLU A 929 1.48 -55.69 6.06
C GLU A 929 2.03 -54.29 5.71
N ILE A 930 1.92 -53.32 6.63
CA ILE A 930 2.73 -52.08 6.58
C ILE A 930 3.11 -51.70 8.02
N ARG A 931 4.01 -52.49 8.62
CA ARG A 931 4.83 -52.09 9.77
C ARG A 931 6.20 -52.67 9.53
N ASN A 932 7.04 -51.93 8.80
CA ASN A 932 8.50 -51.89 8.90
C ASN A 932 9.06 -51.17 7.66
N ALA A 933 9.09 -49.84 7.72
CA ALA A 933 9.96 -49.02 6.87
C ALA A 933 10.60 -47.95 7.77
N PRO A 934 11.94 -47.73 7.68
CA PRO A 934 12.64 -46.75 8.51
C PRO A 934 12.31 -45.31 8.05
N PRO A 935 12.40 -44.30 8.93
CA PRO A 935 12.10 -42.92 8.56
C PRO A 935 13.24 -42.33 7.70
N PRO A 936 12.95 -41.50 6.69
CA PRO A 936 13.97 -40.88 5.83
C PRO A 936 14.57 -39.60 6.46
N PRO A 937 15.75 -39.15 5.98
CA PRO A 937 16.54 -38.04 6.52
C PRO A 937 15.91 -36.65 6.34
#